data_AF-A0A8J4URI1-F1
#
_entry.id   AF-A0A8J4URI1-F1
#
_cell.length_a   1.000
_cell.length_b   1.000
_cell.length_c   1.000
_cell.angle_alpha   90.00
_cell.angle_beta   90.00
_cell.angle_gamma   90.00
#
_symmetry.space_group_name_H-M   'P 1'
#
loop_
_entity.id
_entity.type
_entity.pdbx_description
1 polymer ?
#
loop_
_entity_poly.entity_id
_entity_poly.type
_entity_poly.pdbx_seq_one_letter_code
_entity_poly.pdbx_strand_id
1 'polypeptide(L)'
;LRVQQQLQKIRNGVYIFQGQLMDVKPSPTLIQKLKDIMSEIETSISTFKEEQQQSFEELLLEERTCWQEICAFERKIDSWTLDGKKDIKFPAFRKTKHSMATNRRQEFPIEVTALETFLQQTGGRLGGWDQYDHQSFLKVWTKHHGKPSYRSEVNLYLPGKTEADIRSHEDWYLEMCYLQEKKKEAIQKWRSERQREREARVQHEHQVVEAERTKQEVSQAKAERLKQEKERRETALQLEAWRNQRKQQQEQEEEQSLREEVLRSKRLKEERRRQQEVKLTVEAHIKEKKEEEELRMLEKEEQERVEVEERRRLAAEGIKRFQERDLHKLETKLQEKQAKEEEELERLKKQTKLKEKVESNISRDPSRLWKPTKGWGERTKHIGPTGSGPVYHMFHRLTIVFFALSGLDVLDALDVVDKPSLIEWIYSLQVLPTEDESNLWRCGFRGSSHIGVPYNTSKGPGTPHPYDSGHVAMTYTGLACLIILGDDLSRVNKEACLAGLKALQLEDGSFYAVPEGSENDMRFVYCAACICYMLDDWSGMDCTKAIDYIRRSMSYDNGIGQGAGLESHGGSTFCAIATLCLMGKLEEMFSEQELNRIRRWCILRQQNGFHGRPNKPVDTCYSFWVGATLELLDVFQYTDFEKNRNYIMSTQDSLVGGFAKWPDSHP
;
A
#
# COMPACT_ATOMS: atom_id res chain seq x y z
N LEU A 1 -27.90 2.94 10.86
CA LEU A 1 -28.78 3.57 11.88
C LEU A 1 -28.62 2.97 13.28
N ARG A 2 -28.71 1.65 13.49
CA ARG A 2 -28.65 1.00 14.82
C ARG A 2 -27.33 1.25 15.57
N VAL A 3 -26.18 1.11 14.89
CA VAL A 3 -24.84 1.39 15.45
C VAL A 3 -24.69 2.85 15.89
N GLN A 4 -25.18 3.80 15.08
CA GLN A 4 -25.12 5.22 15.43
C GLN A 4 -25.94 5.55 16.68
N GLN A 5 -27.09 4.88 16.88
CA GLN A 5 -27.90 5.04 18.08
C GLN A 5 -27.20 4.51 19.33
N GLN A 6 -26.52 3.36 19.24
CA GLN A 6 -25.75 2.80 20.35
C GLN A 6 -24.53 3.66 20.72
N LEU A 7 -23.79 4.14 19.73
CA LEU A 7 -22.68 5.07 19.95
C LEU A 7 -23.16 6.39 20.56
N GLN A 8 -24.32 6.89 20.14
CA GLN A 8 -24.91 8.09 20.74
C GLN A 8 -25.30 7.86 22.21
N LYS A 9 -25.78 6.66 22.57
CA LYS A 9 -26.08 6.31 23.97
C LYS A 9 -24.82 6.29 24.84
N ILE A 10 -23.74 5.66 24.38
CA ILE A 10 -22.44 5.63 25.09
C ILE A 10 -21.90 7.06 25.24
N ARG A 11 -21.94 7.85 24.15
CA ARG A 11 -21.52 9.25 24.16
C ARG A 11 -22.30 10.10 25.16
N ASN A 12 -23.62 9.93 25.23
CA ASN A 12 -24.45 10.61 26.22
C ASN A 12 -24.08 10.20 27.66
N GLY A 13 -23.82 8.92 27.91
CA GLY A 13 -23.36 8.44 29.21
C GLY A 13 -22.04 9.08 29.65
N VAL A 14 -21.07 9.16 28.73
CA VAL A 14 -19.78 9.83 28.97
C VAL A 14 -19.94 11.33 29.25
N TYR A 15 -20.84 12.02 28.55
CA TYR A 15 -21.14 13.43 28.84
C TYR A 15 -21.79 13.62 30.21
N ILE A 16 -22.69 12.73 30.63
CA ILE A 16 -23.29 12.76 31.96
C ILE A 16 -22.21 12.55 33.03
N PHE A 17 -21.30 11.59 32.82
CA PHE A 17 -20.17 11.34 33.70
C PHE A 17 -19.25 12.56 33.82
N GLN A 18 -18.90 13.17 32.68
CA GLN A 18 -18.07 14.37 32.64
C GLN A 18 -18.75 15.56 33.34
N GLY A 19 -20.05 15.74 33.16
CA GLY A 19 -20.82 16.80 33.82
C GLY A 19 -20.83 16.65 35.35
N GLN A 20 -20.88 15.43 35.88
CA GLN A 20 -20.84 15.16 37.32
C GLN A 20 -19.43 15.29 37.94
N LEU A 21 -18.38 15.33 37.12
CA LEU A 21 -16.99 15.56 37.58
C LEU A 21 -16.65 17.05 37.71
N MET A 22 -17.34 17.92 36.96
CA MET A 22 -17.01 19.34 36.88
C MET A 22 -17.57 20.18 38.04
N ASP A 23 -18.59 19.67 38.76
CA ASP A 23 -19.21 20.37 39.87
C ASP A 23 -19.25 19.50 41.15
N VAL A 24 -18.52 19.92 42.19
CA VAL A 24 -18.68 19.60 43.64
C VAL A 24 -17.53 18.82 44.30
N LYS A 25 -17.23 19.20 45.56
CA LYS A 25 -16.32 18.53 46.50
C LYS A 25 -16.68 17.04 46.68
N PRO A 26 -15.70 16.12 46.76
CA PRO A 26 -15.97 14.69 46.82
C PRO A 26 -16.75 14.31 48.09
N SER A 27 -17.99 13.87 47.92
CA SER A 27 -18.78 13.21 48.95
C SER A 27 -18.85 11.71 48.67
N PRO A 28 -18.95 10.83 49.69
CA PRO A 28 -19.05 9.39 49.49
C PRO A 28 -20.23 8.98 48.60
N THR A 29 -21.33 9.75 48.62
CA THR A 29 -22.52 9.52 47.80
C THR A 29 -22.32 9.91 46.34
N LEU A 30 -21.53 10.95 46.05
CA LEU A 30 -21.18 11.34 44.68
C LEU A 30 -20.23 10.31 44.04
N ILE A 31 -19.24 9.83 44.80
CA ILE A 31 -18.31 8.79 44.33
C ILE A 31 -19.08 7.50 43.98
N GLN A 32 -20.09 7.12 44.77
CA GLN A 32 -20.91 5.96 44.44
C GLN A 32 -21.70 6.15 43.14
N LYS A 33 -22.33 7.32 42.94
CA LYS A 33 -23.02 7.63 41.69
C LYS A 33 -22.11 7.63 40.47
N LEU A 34 -20.89 8.16 40.59
CA LEU A 34 -19.89 8.12 39.52
C LEU A 34 -19.48 6.69 39.17
N LYS A 35 -19.30 5.82 40.18
CA LYS A 35 -19.03 4.39 39.95
C LYS A 35 -20.18 3.69 39.24
N ASP A 36 -21.43 4.01 39.59
CA ASP A 36 -22.60 3.42 38.96
C ASP A 36 -22.69 3.84 37.48
N ILE A 37 -22.43 5.12 37.17
CA ILE A 37 -22.40 5.64 35.79
C ILE A 37 -21.24 5.04 34.99
N MET A 38 -20.05 4.91 35.58
CA MET A 38 -18.91 4.24 34.93
C MET A 38 -19.25 2.80 34.59
N SER A 39 -19.84 2.06 35.54
CA SER A 39 -20.25 0.67 35.33
C SER A 39 -21.28 0.52 34.20
N GLU A 40 -22.22 1.45 34.09
CA GLU A 40 -23.21 1.46 33.00
C GLU A 40 -22.57 1.76 31.63
N ILE A 41 -21.59 2.68 31.58
CA ILE A 41 -20.82 2.98 30.37
C ILE A 41 -19.97 1.78 29.96
N GLU A 42 -19.25 1.19 30.90
CA GLU A 42 -18.40 0.00 30.67
C GLU A 42 -19.22 -1.19 30.17
N THR A 43 -20.39 -1.44 30.79
CA THR A 43 -21.33 -2.47 30.33
C THR A 43 -21.81 -2.16 28.92
N SER A 44 -22.20 -0.92 28.63
CA SER A 44 -22.68 -0.52 27.29
C SER A 44 -21.60 -0.64 26.21
N ILE A 45 -20.34 -0.32 26.53
CA ILE A 45 -19.19 -0.51 25.62
C ILE A 45 -18.93 -2.00 25.40
N SER A 46 -19.01 -2.81 26.46
CA SER A 46 -18.74 -4.25 26.38
C SER A 46 -19.78 -4.96 25.54
N THR A 47 -21.07 -4.69 25.77
CA THR A 47 -22.18 -5.22 24.95
C THR A 47 -22.06 -4.74 23.50
N PHE A 48 -21.70 -3.48 23.25
CA PHE A 48 -21.48 -2.99 21.89
C PHE A 48 -20.35 -3.75 21.18
N LYS A 49 -19.22 -3.98 21.86
CA LYS A 49 -18.09 -4.75 21.30
C LYS A 49 -18.50 -6.19 20.98
N GLU A 50 -19.21 -6.86 21.88
CA GLU A 50 -19.70 -8.23 21.67
C GLU A 50 -20.67 -8.31 20.49
N GLU A 51 -21.63 -7.39 20.37
CA GLU A 51 -22.57 -7.34 19.24
C GLU A 51 -21.86 -7.08 17.90
N GLN A 52 -20.87 -6.17 17.88
CA GLN A 52 -20.08 -5.91 16.67
C GLN A 52 -19.20 -7.10 16.30
N GLN A 53 -18.63 -7.80 17.28
CA GLN A 53 -17.85 -9.00 17.05
C GLN A 53 -18.73 -10.12 16.46
N GLN A 54 -19.93 -10.36 17.00
CA GLN A 54 -20.86 -11.35 16.46
C GLN A 54 -21.28 -11.01 15.03
N SER A 55 -21.63 -9.74 14.75
CA SER A 55 -21.96 -9.30 13.39
C SER A 55 -20.80 -9.50 12.40
N PHE A 56 -19.56 -9.28 12.86
CA PHE A 56 -18.39 -9.50 12.04
C PHE A 56 -18.14 -11.00 11.75
N GLU A 57 -18.31 -11.86 12.76
CA GLU A 57 -18.21 -13.31 12.60
C GLU A 57 -19.28 -13.87 11.64
N GLU A 58 -20.51 -13.35 11.71
CA GLU A 58 -21.58 -13.69 10.75
C GLU A 58 -21.21 -13.28 9.32
N LEU A 59 -20.69 -12.06 9.12
CA LEU A 59 -20.27 -11.58 7.80
C LEU A 59 -19.10 -12.40 7.24
N LEU A 60 -18.14 -12.82 8.07
CA LEU A 60 -17.07 -13.73 7.64
C LEU A 60 -17.58 -15.10 7.21
N LEU A 61 -18.63 -15.60 7.87
CA LEU A 61 -19.28 -16.86 7.49
C LEU A 61 -20.03 -16.71 6.16
N GLU A 62 -20.73 -15.60 5.95
CA GLU A 62 -21.39 -15.29 4.68
C GLU A 62 -20.38 -15.15 3.54
N GLU A 63 -19.28 -14.42 3.75
CA GLU A 63 -18.20 -14.28 2.77
C GLU A 63 -17.64 -15.65 2.36
N ARG A 64 -17.34 -16.52 3.33
CA ARG A 64 -16.85 -17.87 3.07
C ARG A 64 -17.86 -18.70 2.26
N THR A 65 -19.14 -18.56 2.58
CA THR A 65 -20.22 -19.28 1.90
C THR A 65 -20.37 -18.81 0.44
N CYS A 66 -20.42 -17.49 0.21
CA CYS A 66 -20.45 -16.92 -1.13
C CYS A 66 -19.21 -17.32 -1.94
N TRP A 67 -18.03 -17.38 -1.32
CA TRP A 67 -16.81 -17.80 -2.00
C TRP A 67 -16.89 -19.27 -2.44
N GLN A 68 -17.40 -20.15 -1.58
CA GLN A 68 -17.64 -21.56 -1.93
C GLN A 68 -18.66 -21.71 -3.08
N GLU A 69 -19.71 -20.89 -3.09
CA GLU A 69 -20.68 -20.84 -4.19
C GLU A 69 -20.04 -20.37 -5.50
N ILE A 70 -19.24 -19.31 -5.47
CA ILE A 70 -18.48 -18.82 -6.63
C ILE A 70 -17.60 -19.93 -7.20
N CYS A 71 -16.82 -20.62 -6.36
CA CYS A 71 -15.99 -21.72 -6.84
C CYS A 71 -16.80 -22.94 -7.32
N ALA A 72 -18.01 -23.16 -6.81
CA ALA A 72 -18.91 -24.15 -7.37
C ALA A 72 -19.41 -23.72 -8.77
N PHE A 73 -19.72 -22.44 -8.97
CA PHE A 73 -20.09 -21.90 -10.28
C PHE A 73 -18.93 -21.90 -11.27
N GLU A 74 -17.71 -21.54 -10.84
CA GLU A 74 -16.50 -21.60 -11.68
C GLU A 74 -16.26 -23.02 -12.17
N ARG A 75 -16.27 -24.02 -11.27
CA ARG A 75 -16.15 -25.43 -11.65
C ARG A 75 -17.25 -25.89 -12.62
N LYS A 76 -18.47 -25.35 -12.47
CA LYS A 76 -19.58 -25.65 -13.38
C LYS A 76 -19.36 -25.01 -14.76
N ILE A 77 -18.85 -23.78 -14.81
CA ILE A 77 -18.47 -23.10 -16.05
C ILE A 77 -17.34 -23.87 -16.74
N ASP A 78 -16.32 -24.30 -15.99
CA ASP A 78 -15.22 -25.10 -16.51
C ASP A 78 -15.72 -26.43 -17.10
N SER A 79 -16.67 -27.09 -16.41
CA SER A 79 -17.30 -28.32 -16.94
C SER A 79 -18.01 -28.09 -18.28
N TRP A 80 -18.65 -26.92 -18.47
CA TRP A 80 -19.27 -26.56 -19.75
C TRP A 80 -18.23 -26.28 -20.84
N THR A 81 -17.08 -25.70 -20.50
CA THR A 81 -16.00 -25.49 -21.46
C THR A 81 -15.32 -26.80 -21.88
N LEU A 82 -15.31 -27.82 -21.02
CA LEU A 82 -14.77 -29.15 -21.32
C LEU A 82 -15.75 -30.01 -22.15
N ASP A 83 -17.07 -29.89 -21.95
CA ASP A 83 -18.07 -30.61 -22.75
C ASP A 83 -18.26 -30.03 -24.17
N GLY A 84 -17.69 -28.85 -24.47
CA GLY A 84 -17.67 -28.24 -25.80
C GLY A 84 -16.73 -28.93 -26.82
N LYS A 85 -15.99 -29.97 -26.42
CA LYS A 85 -15.06 -30.74 -27.29
C LYS A 85 -15.45 -32.22 -27.45
N LYS A 86 -16.75 -32.53 -27.53
CA LYS A 86 -17.22 -33.77 -28.16
C LYS A 86 -17.88 -33.43 -29.48
N ASP A 87 -17.39 -34.03 -30.56
CA ASP A 87 -17.99 -33.97 -31.90
C ASP A 87 -19.47 -34.36 -31.86
N ILE A 88 -20.34 -33.37 -31.74
CA ILE A 88 -21.77 -33.56 -31.97
C ILE A 88 -21.98 -33.49 -33.48
N LYS A 89 -21.96 -34.68 -34.11
CA LYS A 89 -22.57 -34.88 -35.42
C LYS A 89 -24.03 -34.48 -35.33
N PHE A 90 -24.40 -33.35 -35.93
CA PHE A 90 -25.80 -32.96 -36.06
C PHE A 90 -26.54 -33.97 -36.96
N PRO A 91 -27.61 -34.62 -36.46
CA PRO A 91 -28.48 -35.43 -37.30
C PRO A 91 -29.26 -34.52 -38.24
N ALA A 92 -29.30 -34.88 -39.52
CA ALA A 92 -30.23 -34.31 -40.47
C ALA A 92 -31.66 -34.73 -40.10
N PHE A 93 -32.55 -33.76 -39.84
CA PHE A 93 -34.02 -33.85 -39.91
C PHE A 93 -34.64 -32.55 -39.36
N ARG A 94 -35.82 -32.06 -39.76
CA ARG A 94 -36.85 -32.47 -40.73
C ARG A 94 -37.68 -31.19 -40.95
N LYS A 95 -38.19 -30.97 -42.17
CA LYS A 95 -39.19 -29.92 -42.41
C LYS A 95 -40.48 -30.27 -41.68
N THR A 96 -40.93 -29.43 -40.75
CA THR A 96 -42.30 -29.42 -40.25
C THR A 96 -42.87 -28.01 -40.36
N LYS A 97 -43.86 -27.87 -41.24
CA LYS A 97 -44.80 -26.75 -41.27
C LYS A 97 -45.69 -26.85 -40.03
N HIS A 98 -45.93 -25.73 -39.37
CA HIS A 98 -47.12 -25.24 -38.66
C HIS A 98 -46.64 -23.98 -37.91
N SER A 99 -47.32 -22.87 -37.76
CA SER A 99 -48.68 -22.42 -38.03
C SER A 99 -48.63 -20.89 -38.08
N MET A 100 -49.56 -20.25 -38.79
CA MET A 100 -49.67 -18.80 -38.90
C MET A 100 -49.88 -18.15 -37.53
N ALA A 101 -48.89 -17.40 -37.07
CA ALA A 101 -49.07 -16.27 -36.17
C ALA A 101 -48.64 -15.03 -36.95
N THR A 102 -49.61 -14.37 -37.59
CA THR A 102 -49.45 -13.06 -38.23
C THR A 102 -49.28 -12.00 -37.15
N ASN A 103 -48.12 -12.03 -36.48
CA ASN A 103 -47.63 -10.90 -35.72
C ASN A 103 -47.07 -9.88 -36.70
N ARG A 104 -47.70 -8.70 -36.66
CA ARG A 104 -47.33 -7.47 -37.37
C ARG A 104 -45.82 -7.31 -37.40
N ARG A 105 -45.19 -7.63 -38.54
CA ARG A 105 -43.90 -7.03 -38.91
C ARG A 105 -44.22 -5.56 -39.14
N GLN A 106 -43.94 -4.74 -38.13
CA GLN A 106 -43.69 -3.32 -38.38
C GLN A 106 -42.49 -3.29 -39.34
N GLU A 107 -42.73 -2.93 -40.59
CA GLU A 107 -41.67 -2.61 -41.53
C GLU A 107 -40.89 -1.43 -40.96
N PHE A 108 -39.75 -1.72 -40.36
CA PHE A 108 -38.78 -0.69 -40.02
C PHE A 108 -38.29 -0.06 -41.33
N PRO A 109 -38.07 1.27 -41.37
CA PRO A 109 -37.55 1.94 -42.56
C PRO A 109 -36.30 1.23 -43.09
N ILE A 110 -36.16 1.16 -44.43
CA ILE A 110 -35.08 0.43 -45.13
C ILE A 110 -33.70 0.91 -44.64
N GLU A 111 -33.59 2.17 -44.23
CA GLU A 111 -32.39 2.80 -43.68
C GLU A 111 -31.99 2.26 -42.30
N VAL A 112 -32.94 1.74 -41.50
CA VAL A 112 -32.69 1.19 -40.17
C VAL A 112 -32.21 -0.26 -40.23
N THR A 113 -32.69 -1.02 -41.23
CA THR A 113 -32.28 -2.40 -41.51
C THR A 113 -31.03 -2.50 -42.40
N ALA A 114 -30.71 -1.44 -43.17
CA ALA A 114 -29.51 -1.36 -43.99
C ALA A 114 -28.20 -1.51 -43.18
N LEU A 115 -28.08 -0.85 -42.03
CA LEU A 115 -26.88 -0.96 -41.17
C LEU A 115 -26.73 -2.39 -40.60
N GLU A 116 -27.84 -3.01 -40.17
CA GLU A 116 -27.81 -4.36 -39.61
C GLU A 116 -27.48 -5.41 -40.68
N THR A 117 -27.98 -5.22 -41.89
CA THR A 117 -27.67 -6.07 -43.05
C THR A 117 -26.19 -5.90 -43.47
N PHE A 118 -25.69 -4.67 -43.49
CA PHE A 118 -24.29 -4.37 -43.80
C PHE A 118 -23.35 -5.02 -42.79
N LEU A 119 -23.60 -4.84 -41.48
CA LEU A 119 -22.77 -5.44 -40.43
C LEU A 119 -22.80 -6.97 -40.43
N GLN A 120 -23.92 -7.59 -40.82
CA GLN A 120 -23.99 -9.05 -40.98
C GLN A 120 -23.17 -9.56 -42.16
N GLN A 121 -23.05 -8.77 -43.24
CA GLN A 121 -22.31 -9.15 -44.44
C GLN A 121 -20.80 -8.88 -44.34
N THR A 122 -20.39 -7.86 -43.57
CA THR A 122 -18.99 -7.38 -43.53
C THR A 122 -18.21 -7.82 -42.28
N GLY A 123 -18.60 -8.91 -41.62
CA GLY A 123 -17.84 -9.45 -40.47
C GLY A 123 -18.09 -8.74 -39.14
N GLY A 124 -19.28 -8.19 -38.92
CA GLY A 124 -19.72 -7.66 -37.63
C GLY A 124 -19.24 -6.24 -37.33
N ARG A 125 -19.22 -5.87 -36.04
CA ARG A 125 -18.90 -4.51 -35.58
C ARG A 125 -17.45 -4.07 -35.83
N LEU A 126 -16.56 -5.01 -36.13
CA LEU A 126 -15.13 -4.78 -36.29
C LEU A 126 -14.66 -4.95 -37.75
N GLY A 127 -15.56 -5.17 -38.70
CA GLY A 127 -15.20 -5.26 -40.13
C GLY A 127 -14.38 -6.50 -40.50
N GLY A 128 -14.48 -7.58 -39.69
CA GLY A 128 -13.66 -8.78 -39.85
C GLY A 128 -12.22 -8.66 -39.32
N TRP A 129 -11.85 -7.52 -38.73
CA TRP A 129 -10.58 -7.35 -38.02
C TRP A 129 -10.72 -7.78 -36.56
N ASP A 130 -9.61 -8.20 -35.94
CA ASP A 130 -9.59 -8.43 -34.50
C ASP A 130 -9.65 -7.11 -33.72
N GLN A 131 -9.88 -7.23 -32.42
CA GLN A 131 -10.08 -6.07 -31.56
C GLN A 131 -8.82 -5.20 -31.45
N TYR A 132 -7.63 -5.79 -31.54
CA TYR A 132 -6.36 -5.08 -31.41
C TYR A 132 -6.10 -4.26 -32.68
N ASP A 133 -6.19 -4.90 -33.85
CA ASP A 133 -5.96 -4.30 -35.16
C ASP A 133 -6.95 -3.15 -35.43
N HIS A 134 -8.23 -3.37 -35.11
CA HIS A 134 -9.26 -2.35 -35.29
C HIS A 134 -9.04 -1.14 -34.36
N GLN A 135 -8.60 -1.36 -33.12
CA GLN A 135 -8.29 -0.26 -32.19
C GLN A 135 -7.05 0.52 -32.59
N SER A 136 -6.00 -0.16 -33.07
CA SER A 136 -4.79 0.47 -33.59
C SER A 136 -5.10 1.33 -34.82
N PHE A 137 -5.95 0.83 -35.74
CA PHE A 137 -6.49 1.61 -36.86
C PHE A 137 -7.24 2.87 -36.38
N LEU A 138 -8.19 2.73 -35.44
CA LEU A 138 -8.98 3.86 -34.96
C LEU A 138 -8.14 4.94 -34.25
N LYS A 139 -7.13 4.54 -33.48
CA LYS A 139 -6.23 5.46 -32.77
C LYS A 139 -5.51 6.38 -33.76
N VAL A 140 -4.92 5.79 -34.81
CA VAL A 140 -4.18 6.56 -35.83
C VAL A 140 -5.15 7.32 -36.75
N TRP A 141 -6.29 6.72 -37.12
CA TRP A 141 -7.32 7.38 -37.92
C TRP A 141 -7.85 8.66 -37.27
N THR A 142 -8.11 8.60 -35.95
CA THR A 142 -8.59 9.75 -35.15
C THR A 142 -7.50 10.82 -35.05
N LYS A 143 -6.23 10.42 -34.87
CA LYS A 143 -5.08 11.33 -34.81
C LYS A 143 -4.89 12.14 -36.10
N HIS A 144 -5.16 11.54 -37.26
CA HIS A 144 -5.02 12.20 -38.56
C HIS A 144 -6.31 12.82 -39.10
N HIS A 145 -7.42 12.75 -38.36
CA HIS A 145 -8.73 13.25 -38.80
C HIS A 145 -9.15 12.75 -40.19
N GLY A 146 -8.85 11.49 -40.53
CA GLY A 146 -9.18 10.90 -41.83
C GLY A 146 -8.39 11.44 -43.02
N LYS A 147 -7.26 12.14 -42.80
CA LYS A 147 -6.37 12.58 -43.89
C LYS A 147 -5.50 11.43 -44.40
N PRO A 148 -5.22 11.31 -45.72
CA PRO A 148 -4.47 10.19 -46.31
C PRO A 148 -3.09 9.91 -45.69
N SER A 149 -2.50 10.88 -44.97
CA SER A 149 -1.28 10.73 -44.19
C SER A 149 -1.34 9.57 -43.17
N TYR A 150 -2.54 9.21 -42.70
CA TYR A 150 -2.72 8.17 -41.69
C TYR A 150 -2.28 6.77 -42.18
N ARG A 151 -2.35 6.50 -43.50
CA ARG A 151 -2.01 5.18 -44.06
C ARG A 151 -0.55 4.81 -43.84
N SER A 152 0.33 5.80 -43.93
CA SER A 152 1.76 5.62 -43.69
C SER A 152 2.08 5.32 -42.22
N GLU A 153 1.31 5.90 -41.29
CA GLU A 153 1.50 5.72 -39.86
C GLU A 153 0.85 4.41 -39.36
N VAL A 154 -0.35 4.05 -39.85
CA VAL A 154 -1.04 2.80 -39.46
C VAL A 154 -0.22 1.55 -39.80
N ASN A 155 0.50 1.57 -40.92
CA ASN A 155 1.31 0.43 -41.35
C ASN A 155 2.45 0.09 -40.37
N LEU A 156 2.88 1.04 -39.53
CA LEU A 156 3.88 0.82 -38.48
C LEU A 156 3.29 0.07 -37.26
N TYR A 157 1.98 0.19 -37.05
CA TYR A 157 1.29 -0.37 -35.89
C TYR A 157 0.53 -1.68 -36.19
N LEU A 158 0.48 -2.10 -37.45
CA LEU A 158 -0.21 -3.33 -37.89
C LEU A 158 0.75 -4.27 -38.64
N PRO A 159 1.64 -4.98 -37.91
CA PRO A 159 2.54 -5.95 -38.53
C PRO A 159 1.75 -7.11 -39.15
N GLY A 160 1.71 -7.19 -40.48
CA GLY A 160 1.07 -8.26 -41.24
C GLY A 160 -0.17 -7.86 -42.05
N LYS A 161 -0.59 -6.59 -42.03
CA LYS A 161 -1.64 -6.06 -42.93
C LYS A 161 -1.00 -5.30 -44.08
N THR A 162 -1.51 -5.50 -45.29
CA THR A 162 -1.04 -4.74 -46.46
C THR A 162 -1.73 -3.38 -46.53
N GLU A 163 -1.14 -2.43 -47.26
CA GLU A 163 -1.77 -1.12 -47.51
C GLU A 163 -3.15 -1.27 -48.20
N ALA A 164 -3.32 -2.32 -49.00
CA ALA A 164 -4.60 -2.66 -49.62
C ALA A 164 -5.65 -3.10 -48.59
N ASP A 165 -5.26 -3.86 -47.56
CA ASP A 165 -6.15 -4.27 -46.47
C ASP A 165 -6.59 -3.08 -45.63
N ILE A 166 -5.66 -2.16 -45.33
CA ILE A 166 -5.92 -0.92 -44.59
C ILE A 166 -6.92 -0.03 -45.36
N ARG A 167 -6.75 0.06 -46.68
CA ARG A 167 -7.67 0.81 -47.56
C ARG A 167 -9.06 0.17 -47.63
N SER A 168 -9.13 -1.16 -47.75
CA SER A 168 -10.42 -1.86 -47.73
C SER A 168 -11.16 -1.66 -46.41
N HIS A 169 -10.42 -1.61 -45.29
CA HIS A 169 -11.00 -1.38 -43.96
C HIS A 169 -11.39 0.08 -43.73
N GLU A 170 -10.66 1.02 -44.33
CA GLU A 170 -11.04 2.44 -44.40
C GLU A 170 -12.35 2.64 -45.15
N ASP A 171 -12.46 2.07 -46.35
CA ASP A 171 -13.68 2.15 -47.17
C ASP A 171 -14.88 1.54 -46.40
N TRP A 172 -14.67 0.42 -45.72
CA TRP A 172 -15.66 -0.18 -44.83
C TRP A 172 -16.05 0.73 -43.66
N TYR A 173 -15.08 1.34 -42.97
CA TYR A 173 -15.32 2.20 -41.81
C TYR A 173 -16.11 3.46 -42.19
N LEU A 174 -15.79 4.07 -43.33
CA LEU A 174 -16.51 5.22 -43.88
C LEU A 174 -17.96 4.87 -44.22
N GLU A 175 -18.21 3.72 -44.88
CA GLU A 175 -19.56 3.26 -45.21
C GLU A 175 -20.37 2.93 -43.94
N MET A 176 -19.73 2.32 -42.94
CA MET A 176 -20.33 2.05 -41.65
C MET A 176 -20.76 3.35 -40.94
N CYS A 177 -19.90 4.37 -40.92
CA CYS A 177 -20.22 5.69 -40.36
C CYS A 177 -21.37 6.37 -41.11
N TYR A 178 -21.38 6.29 -42.44
CA TYR A 178 -22.47 6.83 -43.26
C TYR A 178 -23.82 6.17 -42.94
N LEU A 179 -23.87 4.84 -42.86
CA LEU A 179 -25.08 4.09 -42.54
C LEU A 179 -25.55 4.34 -41.10
N GLN A 180 -24.63 4.53 -40.14
CA GLN A 180 -24.99 4.92 -38.78
C GLN A 180 -25.65 6.30 -38.73
N GLU A 181 -25.15 7.27 -39.50
CA GLU A 181 -25.73 8.61 -39.55
C GLU A 181 -27.11 8.59 -40.21
N LYS A 182 -27.27 7.84 -41.31
CA LYS A 182 -28.58 7.62 -41.95
C LYS A 182 -29.61 6.98 -41.02
N LYS A 183 -29.19 6.02 -40.18
CA LYS A 183 -30.06 5.43 -39.15
C LYS A 183 -30.49 6.48 -38.11
N LYS A 184 -29.60 7.37 -37.67
CA LYS A 184 -29.96 8.46 -36.74
C LYS A 184 -30.95 9.45 -37.37
N GLU A 185 -30.69 9.88 -38.61
CA GLU A 185 -31.58 10.78 -39.36
C GLU A 185 -32.99 10.18 -39.52
N ALA A 186 -33.08 8.89 -39.86
CA ALA A 186 -34.36 8.19 -39.99
C ALA A 186 -35.14 8.13 -38.67
N ILE A 187 -34.46 7.86 -37.55
CA ILE A 187 -35.08 7.86 -36.21
C ILE A 187 -35.56 9.26 -35.82
N GLN A 188 -34.76 10.29 -36.12
CA GLN A 188 -35.12 11.67 -35.81
C GLN A 188 -36.32 12.15 -36.64
N LYS A 189 -36.34 11.81 -37.94
CA LYS A 189 -37.48 12.07 -38.83
C LYS A 189 -38.73 11.36 -38.31
N TRP A 190 -38.65 10.07 -37.99
CA TRP A 190 -39.76 9.29 -37.42
C TRP A 190 -40.30 9.89 -36.12
N ARG A 191 -39.43 10.36 -35.22
CA ARG A 191 -39.84 11.04 -33.97
C ARG A 191 -40.59 12.34 -34.25
N SER A 192 -40.10 13.15 -35.19
CA SER A 192 -40.77 14.41 -35.57
C SER A 192 -42.13 14.20 -36.25
N GLU A 193 -42.24 13.16 -37.08
CA GLU A 193 -43.49 12.76 -37.75
C GLU A 193 -44.53 12.31 -36.72
N ARG A 194 -44.13 11.47 -35.76
CA ARG A 194 -44.99 11.01 -34.67
C ARG A 194 -45.47 12.13 -33.77
N GLN A 195 -44.64 13.14 -33.54
CA GLN A 195 -45.01 14.31 -32.76
C GLN A 195 -46.02 15.19 -33.50
N ARG A 196 -45.82 15.41 -34.81
CA ARG A 196 -46.82 16.08 -35.68
C ARG A 196 -48.14 15.31 -35.76
N GLU A 197 -48.12 13.98 -35.86
CA GLU A 197 -49.35 13.17 -35.83
C GLU A 197 -50.12 13.33 -34.51
N ARG A 198 -49.39 13.44 -33.40
CA ARG A 198 -49.98 13.64 -32.06
C ARG A 198 -50.61 15.02 -31.94
N GLU A 199 -49.93 16.05 -32.44
CA GLU A 199 -50.44 17.43 -32.49
C GLU A 199 -51.64 17.57 -33.44
N ALA A 200 -51.61 16.90 -34.60
CA ALA A 200 -52.73 16.88 -35.56
C ALA A 200 -53.94 16.10 -35.01
N ARG A 201 -53.75 15.04 -34.23
CA ARG A 201 -54.83 14.32 -33.53
C ARG A 201 -55.52 15.20 -32.49
N VAL A 202 -54.75 15.97 -31.74
CA VAL A 202 -55.25 16.93 -30.74
C VAL A 202 -56.01 18.07 -31.43
N GLN A 203 -55.53 18.55 -32.59
CA GLN A 203 -56.23 19.55 -33.39
C GLN A 203 -57.48 18.99 -34.11
N HIS A 204 -57.47 17.73 -34.52
CA HIS A 204 -58.62 17.06 -35.12
C HIS A 204 -59.71 16.76 -34.09
N GLU A 205 -59.35 16.35 -32.86
CA GLU A 205 -60.30 16.24 -31.74
C GLU A 205 -60.90 17.62 -31.37
N HIS A 206 -60.15 18.71 -31.50
CA HIS A 206 -60.68 20.08 -31.34
C HIS A 206 -61.55 20.56 -32.52
N GLN A 207 -61.28 20.10 -33.76
CA GLN A 207 -62.06 20.47 -34.95
C GLN A 207 -63.34 19.62 -35.12
N VAL A 208 -63.37 18.37 -34.64
CA VAL A 208 -64.57 17.52 -34.64
C VAL A 208 -65.64 18.07 -33.67
N VAL A 209 -65.24 18.76 -32.60
CA VAL A 209 -66.17 19.45 -31.68
C VAL A 209 -66.71 20.77 -32.28
N GLU A 210 -66.02 21.41 -33.22
CA GLU A 210 -66.49 22.64 -33.89
C GLU A 210 -67.20 22.41 -35.24
N ALA A 211 -67.04 21.24 -35.88
CA ALA A 211 -67.59 20.97 -37.22
C ALA A 211 -69.04 20.45 -37.25
N GLU A 212 -69.69 20.22 -36.10
CA GLU A 212 -71.13 19.92 -36.01
C GLU A 212 -72.02 21.18 -35.95
N ARG A 213 -71.42 22.37 -35.99
CA ARG A 213 -72.15 23.63 -35.86
C ARG A 213 -72.00 24.54 -37.08
N THR A 214 -72.44 24.09 -38.26
CA THR A 214 -73.22 24.90 -39.23
C THR A 214 -73.43 24.20 -40.57
N LYS A 215 -74.67 23.77 -40.84
CA LYS A 215 -75.27 23.84 -42.17
C LYS A 215 -76.60 24.59 -42.07
N GLN A 216 -76.53 25.85 -42.47
CA GLN A 216 -77.59 26.67 -43.04
C GLN A 216 -79.02 26.15 -42.86
N GLU A 217 -79.68 26.73 -41.86
CA GLU A 217 -80.99 27.34 -42.07
C GLU A 217 -80.98 28.16 -43.38
N VAL A 218 -82.05 28.10 -44.18
CA VAL A 218 -82.88 29.27 -44.50
C VAL A 218 -84.15 28.78 -45.21
N SER A 219 -85.28 28.92 -44.51
CA SER A 219 -86.65 29.21 -45.00
C SER A 219 -87.60 28.59 -43.96
N GLN A 220 -88.24 29.30 -43.02
CA GLN A 220 -88.95 30.56 -43.18
C GLN A 220 -88.94 31.35 -41.87
N ALA A 221 -88.00 32.30 -41.83
CA ALA A 221 -87.89 33.34 -40.84
C ALA A 221 -89.08 34.30 -40.92
N LYS A 222 -89.87 34.39 -39.84
CA LYS A 222 -90.58 35.61 -39.44
C LYS A 222 -91.12 35.58 -38.01
N ALA A 223 -91.35 34.40 -37.44
CA ALA A 223 -91.80 34.26 -36.04
C ALA A 223 -90.65 34.28 -35.00
N GLU A 224 -89.43 33.89 -35.38
CA GLU A 224 -88.28 33.82 -34.47
C GLU A 224 -87.65 35.17 -34.12
N ARG A 225 -87.87 36.22 -34.91
CA ARG A 225 -87.19 37.51 -34.71
C ARG A 225 -87.51 38.17 -33.36
N LEU A 226 -88.75 38.02 -32.86
CA LEU A 226 -89.15 38.60 -31.58
C LEU A 226 -88.68 37.79 -30.35
N LYS A 227 -88.48 36.47 -30.53
CA LYS A 227 -88.03 35.56 -29.47
C LYS A 227 -86.50 35.59 -29.33
N GLN A 228 -85.80 35.65 -30.47
CA GLN A 228 -84.35 35.83 -30.53
C GLN A 228 -83.87 37.16 -29.96
N GLU A 229 -84.67 38.23 -29.98
CA GLU A 229 -84.25 39.52 -29.40
C GLU A 229 -84.26 39.50 -27.86
N LYS A 230 -85.22 38.78 -27.25
CA LYS A 230 -85.24 38.53 -25.80
C LYS A 230 -84.14 37.56 -25.37
N GLU A 231 -83.98 36.45 -26.08
CA GLU A 231 -82.89 35.50 -25.81
C GLU A 231 -81.50 36.12 -26.06
N ARG A 232 -81.34 37.04 -27.03
CA ARG A 232 -80.10 37.81 -27.22
C ARG A 232 -79.80 38.75 -26.06
N ARG A 233 -80.81 39.38 -25.47
CA ARG A 233 -80.62 40.22 -24.27
C ARG A 233 -80.25 39.37 -23.05
N GLU A 234 -80.89 38.23 -22.85
CA GLU A 234 -80.56 37.31 -21.75
C GLU A 234 -79.19 36.64 -21.92
N THR A 235 -78.86 36.19 -23.13
CA THR A 235 -77.54 35.65 -23.44
C THR A 235 -76.45 36.72 -23.40
N ALA A 236 -76.72 37.97 -23.81
CA ALA A 236 -75.76 39.06 -23.65
C ALA A 236 -75.49 39.37 -22.18
N LEU A 237 -76.54 39.40 -21.33
CA LEU A 237 -76.39 39.56 -19.88
C LEU A 237 -75.65 38.38 -19.25
N GLN A 238 -75.90 37.15 -19.69
CA GLN A 238 -75.14 35.96 -19.24
C GLN A 238 -73.70 35.98 -19.73
N LEU A 239 -73.43 36.44 -20.95
CA LEU A 239 -72.08 36.59 -21.50
C LEU A 239 -71.30 37.69 -20.76
N GLU A 240 -71.97 38.78 -20.40
CA GLU A 240 -71.39 39.89 -19.65
C GLU A 240 -71.14 39.48 -18.19
N ALA A 241 -72.07 38.76 -17.56
CA ALA A 241 -71.87 38.14 -16.25
C ALA A 241 -70.72 37.12 -16.27
N TRP A 242 -70.63 36.29 -17.29
CA TRP A 242 -69.54 35.33 -17.47
C TRP A 242 -68.19 36.00 -17.72
N ARG A 243 -68.15 37.07 -18.53
CA ARG A 243 -66.93 37.89 -18.74
C ARG A 243 -66.47 38.57 -17.45
N ASN A 244 -67.40 39.12 -16.68
CA ASN A 244 -67.11 39.73 -15.38
C ASN A 244 -66.62 38.68 -14.37
N GLN A 245 -67.22 37.49 -14.35
CA GLN A 245 -66.80 36.39 -13.49
C GLN A 245 -65.43 35.83 -13.90
N ARG A 246 -65.15 35.71 -15.19
CA ARG A 246 -63.83 35.32 -15.73
C ARG A 246 -62.77 36.35 -15.38
N LYS A 247 -63.08 37.64 -15.50
CA LYS A 247 -62.18 38.73 -15.13
C LYS A 247 -61.89 38.72 -13.62
N GLN A 248 -62.91 38.52 -12.78
CA GLN A 248 -62.73 38.36 -11.33
C GLN A 248 -61.91 37.12 -10.96
N GLN A 249 -62.09 36.00 -11.68
CA GLN A 249 -61.26 34.80 -11.47
C GLN A 249 -59.81 35.06 -11.84
N GLN A 250 -59.54 35.73 -12.96
CA GLN A 250 -58.17 36.11 -13.34
C GLN A 250 -57.55 37.07 -12.33
N GLU A 251 -58.28 38.08 -11.87
CA GLU A 251 -57.81 39.01 -10.83
C GLU A 251 -57.53 38.27 -9.50
N GLN A 252 -58.35 37.28 -9.13
CA GLN A 252 -58.12 36.44 -7.94
C GLN A 252 -56.92 35.50 -8.10
N GLU A 253 -56.72 34.90 -9.28
CA GLU A 253 -55.57 34.04 -9.58
C GLU A 253 -54.26 34.85 -9.61
N GLU A 254 -54.27 36.05 -10.20
CA GLU A 254 -53.14 36.97 -10.17
C GLU A 254 -52.83 37.42 -8.74
N GLU A 255 -53.85 37.76 -7.94
CA GLU A 255 -53.66 38.14 -6.54
C GLU A 255 -53.14 36.97 -5.70
N GLN A 256 -53.59 35.74 -5.95
CA GLN A 256 -53.05 34.53 -5.30
C GLN A 256 -51.59 34.28 -5.69
N SER A 257 -51.25 34.39 -6.97
CA SER A 257 -49.88 34.23 -7.46
C SER A 257 -48.93 35.25 -6.84
N LEU A 258 -49.33 36.53 -6.79
CA LEU A 258 -48.59 37.60 -6.12
C LEU A 258 -48.43 37.35 -4.62
N ARG A 259 -49.47 36.87 -3.93
CA ARG A 259 -49.39 36.50 -2.51
C ARG A 259 -48.42 35.35 -2.28
N GLU A 260 -48.44 34.33 -3.13
CA GLU A 260 -47.51 33.19 -3.06
C GLU A 260 -46.06 33.59 -3.35
N GLU A 261 -45.84 34.49 -4.29
CA GLU A 261 -44.51 35.01 -4.62
C GLU A 261 -43.94 35.85 -3.46
N VAL A 262 -44.76 36.71 -2.85
CA VAL A 262 -44.39 37.46 -1.64
C VAL A 262 -44.09 36.52 -0.48
N LEU A 263 -44.87 35.45 -0.29
CA LEU A 263 -44.64 34.46 0.76
C LEU A 263 -43.33 33.68 0.52
N ARG A 264 -43.05 33.29 -0.73
CA ARG A 264 -41.78 32.66 -1.13
C ARG A 264 -40.59 33.57 -0.89
N SER A 265 -40.70 34.85 -1.26
CA SER A 265 -39.66 35.87 -1.03
C SER A 265 -39.40 36.09 0.47
N LYS A 266 -40.45 36.12 1.31
CA LYS A 266 -40.31 36.19 2.77
C LYS A 266 -39.62 34.96 3.36
N ARG A 267 -40.00 33.74 2.94
CA ARG A 267 -39.36 32.49 3.39
C ARG A 267 -37.88 32.45 3.04
N LEU A 268 -37.52 32.83 1.81
CA LEU A 268 -36.12 32.91 1.37
C LEU A 268 -35.30 33.92 2.18
N LYS A 269 -35.87 35.08 2.51
CA LYS A 269 -35.19 36.08 3.36
C LYS A 269 -35.00 35.57 4.79
N GLU A 270 -36.00 34.90 5.35
CA GLU A 270 -35.91 34.34 6.71
C GLU A 270 -34.91 33.18 6.78
N GLU A 271 -34.86 32.33 5.75
CA GLU A 271 -33.89 31.25 5.65
C GLU A 271 -32.46 31.77 5.50
N ARG A 272 -32.24 32.81 4.69
CA ARG A 272 -30.93 33.51 4.63
C ARG A 272 -30.54 34.10 5.99
N ARG A 273 -31.49 34.68 6.73
CA ARG A 273 -31.23 35.21 8.08
C ARG A 273 -30.81 34.09 9.04
N ARG A 274 -31.53 32.96 9.03
CA ARG A 274 -31.18 31.77 9.84
C ARG A 274 -29.81 31.21 9.48
N GLN A 275 -29.47 31.16 8.18
CA GLN A 275 -28.14 30.72 7.74
C GLN A 275 -27.03 31.66 8.23
N GLN A 276 -27.27 32.98 8.24
CA GLN A 276 -26.32 33.96 8.78
C GLN A 276 -26.18 33.85 10.30
N GLU A 277 -27.28 33.65 11.03
CA GLU A 277 -27.26 33.44 12.48
C GLU A 277 -26.47 32.16 12.85
N VAL A 278 -26.73 31.04 12.15
CA VAL A 278 -25.98 29.79 12.35
C VAL A 278 -24.51 29.99 12.02
N LYS A 279 -24.18 30.67 10.92
CA LYS A 279 -22.79 30.96 10.55
C LYS A 279 -22.06 31.74 11.65
N LEU A 280 -22.69 32.78 12.20
CA LEU A 280 -22.12 33.58 13.30
C LEU A 280 -21.93 32.74 14.57
N THR A 281 -22.88 31.87 14.91
CA THR A 281 -22.73 30.98 16.08
C THR A 281 -21.60 29.96 15.90
N VAL A 282 -21.43 29.39 14.70
CA VAL A 282 -20.33 28.47 14.39
C VAL A 282 -18.99 29.19 14.45
N GLU A 283 -18.88 30.39 13.88
CA GLU A 283 -17.66 31.20 13.93
C GLU A 283 -17.28 31.57 15.37
N ALA A 284 -18.26 31.92 16.22
CA ALA A 284 -18.03 32.17 17.64
C ALA A 284 -17.53 30.91 18.38
N HIS A 285 -18.14 29.76 18.11
CA HIS A 285 -17.76 28.49 18.76
C HIS A 285 -16.38 27.99 18.30
N ILE A 286 -16.01 28.24 17.05
CA ILE A 286 -14.65 27.97 16.54
C ILE A 286 -13.62 28.84 17.28
N LYS A 287 -13.94 30.12 17.50
CA LYS A 287 -13.05 31.04 18.20
C LYS A 287 -12.87 30.64 19.67
N GLU A 288 -13.96 30.35 20.37
CA GLU A 288 -13.95 29.89 21.76
C GLU A 288 -13.16 28.60 21.93
N LYS A 289 -13.37 27.61 21.05
CA LYS A 289 -12.60 26.37 21.06
C LYS A 289 -11.10 26.59 20.82
N LYS A 290 -10.75 27.54 19.96
CA LYS A 290 -9.35 27.89 19.70
C LYS A 290 -8.69 28.53 20.93
N GLU A 291 -9.40 29.42 21.61
CA GLU A 291 -8.93 30.03 22.87
C GLU A 291 -8.76 28.97 23.98
N GLU A 292 -9.68 28.00 24.08
CA GLU A 292 -9.53 26.85 25.01
C GLU A 292 -8.34 25.95 24.67
N GLU A 293 -8.10 25.67 23.39
CA GLU A 293 -6.96 24.87 22.94
C GLU A 293 -5.63 25.58 23.24
N GLU A 294 -5.53 26.90 23.01
CA GLU A 294 -4.35 27.70 23.36
C GLU A 294 -4.10 27.69 24.88
N LEU A 295 -5.16 27.78 25.69
CA LEU A 295 -5.04 27.76 27.15
C LEU A 295 -4.59 26.39 27.67
N ARG A 296 -5.09 25.29 27.10
CA ARG A 296 -4.64 23.92 27.42
C ARG A 296 -3.19 23.67 27.04
N MET A 297 -2.74 24.25 25.93
CA MET A 297 -1.33 24.15 25.52
C MET A 297 -0.43 24.85 26.53
N LEU A 298 -0.79 26.04 26.98
CA LEU A 298 -0.03 26.77 28.01
C LEU A 298 -0.02 26.02 29.36
N GLU A 299 -1.14 25.45 29.78
CA GLU A 299 -1.20 24.63 31.01
C GLU A 299 -0.31 23.39 30.91
N LYS A 300 -0.27 22.75 29.74
CA LYS A 300 0.57 21.58 29.50
C LYS A 300 2.06 21.94 29.49
N GLU A 301 2.42 23.06 28.86
CA GLU A 301 3.80 23.58 28.89
C GLU A 301 4.25 23.86 30.32
N GLU A 302 3.40 24.43 31.17
CA GLU A 302 3.74 24.67 32.57
C GLU A 302 3.86 23.36 33.38
N GLN A 303 2.99 22.38 33.14
CA GLN A 303 3.12 21.04 33.74
C GLN A 303 4.43 20.35 33.33
N GLU A 304 4.80 20.42 32.05
CA GLU A 304 6.06 19.86 31.56
C GLU A 304 7.27 20.57 32.19
N ARG A 305 7.22 21.89 32.39
CA ARG A 305 8.27 22.63 33.11
C ARG A 305 8.43 22.17 34.56
N VAL A 306 7.32 21.98 35.27
CA VAL A 306 7.33 21.50 36.66
C VAL A 306 7.87 20.07 36.75
N GLU A 307 7.45 19.17 35.85
CA GLU A 307 7.97 17.79 35.81
C GLU A 307 9.48 17.73 35.52
N VAL A 308 9.97 18.57 34.60
CA VAL A 308 11.40 18.66 34.28
C VAL A 308 12.20 19.15 35.50
N GLU A 309 11.67 20.12 36.24
CA GLU A 309 12.29 20.63 37.47
C GLU A 309 12.32 19.57 38.58
N GLU A 310 11.24 18.80 38.75
CA GLU A 310 11.18 17.69 39.70
C GLU A 310 12.17 16.56 39.33
N ARG A 311 12.27 16.19 38.05
CA ARG A 311 13.26 15.21 37.57
C ARG A 311 14.69 15.69 37.81
N ARG A 312 14.98 16.97 37.59
CA ARG A 312 16.30 17.57 37.89
C ARG A 312 16.61 17.48 39.39
N ARG A 313 15.62 17.73 40.25
CA ARG A 313 15.79 17.60 41.70
C ARG A 313 16.07 16.15 42.12
N LEU A 314 15.29 15.19 41.62
CA LEU A 314 15.49 13.76 41.91
C LEU A 314 16.86 13.27 41.41
N ALA A 315 17.30 13.75 40.24
CA ALA A 315 18.63 13.47 39.72
C ALA A 315 19.73 14.03 40.63
N ALA A 316 19.59 15.27 41.13
CA ALA A 316 20.54 15.87 42.06
C ALA A 316 20.61 15.10 43.40
N GLU A 317 19.47 14.66 43.93
CA GLU A 317 19.42 13.79 45.13
C GLU A 317 20.05 12.41 44.87
N GLY A 318 19.90 11.87 43.65
CA GLY A 318 20.57 10.66 43.20
C GLY A 318 22.09 10.80 43.12
N ILE A 319 22.58 11.88 42.50
CA ILE A 319 24.01 12.20 42.39
C ILE A 319 24.65 12.31 43.77
N LYS A 320 23.99 12.98 44.73
CA LYS A 320 24.48 13.09 46.10
C LYS A 320 24.63 11.72 46.78
N ARG A 321 23.64 10.84 46.64
CA ARG A 321 23.70 9.46 47.16
C ARG A 321 24.82 8.64 46.52
N PHE A 322 25.06 8.81 45.22
CA PHE A 322 26.18 8.16 44.54
C PHE A 322 27.54 8.66 45.03
N GLN A 323 27.69 9.98 45.21
CA GLN A 323 28.91 10.58 45.76
C GLN A 323 29.20 10.10 47.19
N GLU A 324 28.18 10.01 48.06
CA GLU A 324 28.33 9.48 49.42
C GLU A 324 28.75 8.00 49.42
N ARG A 325 28.14 7.18 48.55
CA ARG A 325 28.51 5.77 48.39
C ARG A 325 29.93 5.59 47.87
N ASP A 326 30.33 6.41 46.92
CA ASP A 326 31.65 6.33 46.30
C ASP A 326 32.73 6.84 47.25
N LEU A 327 32.43 7.88 48.06
CA LEU A 327 33.30 8.33 49.16
C LEU A 327 33.48 7.22 50.21
N HIS A 328 32.39 6.56 50.61
CA HIS A 328 32.47 5.44 51.55
C HIS A 328 33.31 4.29 51.01
N LYS A 329 33.13 3.92 49.74
CA LYS A 329 33.99 2.92 49.07
C LYS A 329 35.46 3.35 49.00
N LEU A 330 35.72 4.64 48.81
CA LEU A 330 37.08 5.18 48.80
C LEU A 330 37.72 5.06 50.18
N GLU A 331 37.00 5.40 51.24
CA GLU A 331 37.44 5.24 52.63
C GLU A 331 37.72 3.78 52.99
N THR A 332 36.82 2.85 52.62
CA THR A 332 37.04 1.41 52.82
C THR A 332 38.29 0.94 52.08
N LYS A 333 38.48 1.37 50.82
CA LYS A 333 39.69 1.04 50.06
C LYS A 333 40.96 1.65 50.65
N LEU A 334 40.88 2.83 51.24
CA LEU A 334 42.01 3.46 51.92
C LEU A 334 42.40 2.67 53.17
N GLN A 335 41.42 2.22 53.95
CA GLN A 335 41.63 1.34 55.11
C GLN A 335 42.19 -0.03 54.70
N GLU A 336 41.66 -0.65 53.65
CA GLU A 336 42.21 -1.89 53.09
C GLU A 336 43.64 -1.69 52.58
N LYS A 337 43.95 -0.54 51.99
CA LYS A 337 45.29 -0.20 51.53
C LYS A 337 46.25 -0.03 52.70
N GLN A 338 45.84 0.68 53.76
CA GLN A 338 46.63 0.83 54.98
C GLN A 338 46.87 -0.52 55.67
N ALA A 339 45.85 -1.37 55.77
CA ALA A 339 45.98 -2.72 56.31
C ALA A 339 46.93 -3.60 55.45
N LYS A 340 46.85 -3.49 54.12
CA LYS A 340 47.79 -4.15 53.21
C LYS A 340 49.20 -3.58 53.29
N GLU A 341 49.36 -2.27 53.48
CA GLU A 341 50.67 -1.64 53.68
C GLU A 341 51.29 -2.10 55.00
N GLU A 342 50.52 -2.23 56.08
CA GLU A 342 50.97 -2.82 57.35
C GLU A 342 51.33 -4.31 57.21
N GLU A 343 50.49 -5.09 56.51
CA GLU A 343 50.74 -6.49 56.22
C GLU A 343 51.98 -6.67 55.32
N GLU A 344 52.17 -5.79 54.33
CA GLU A 344 53.37 -5.73 53.50
C GLU A 344 54.60 -5.31 54.29
N LEU A 345 54.49 -4.41 55.28
CA LEU A 345 55.60 -4.02 56.15
C LEU A 345 56.02 -5.19 57.06
N GLU A 346 55.04 -5.97 57.52
CA GLU A 346 55.25 -7.24 58.22
C GLU A 346 55.90 -8.30 57.30
N ARG A 347 55.41 -8.39 56.06
CA ARG A 347 55.96 -9.28 55.02
C ARG A 347 57.37 -8.87 54.64
N LEU A 348 57.67 -7.58 54.53
CA LEU A 348 59.00 -7.02 54.27
C LEU A 348 59.94 -7.32 55.43
N LYS A 349 59.52 -7.24 56.69
CA LYS A 349 60.31 -7.71 57.86
C LYS A 349 60.58 -9.22 57.81
N LYS A 350 59.61 -10.02 57.35
CA LYS A 350 59.79 -11.48 57.11
C LYS A 350 60.68 -11.74 55.89
N GLN A 351 60.62 -10.88 54.88
CA GLN A 351 61.33 -11.01 53.61
C GLN A 351 62.74 -10.45 53.66
N THR A 352 63.08 -9.45 54.48
CA THR A 352 64.47 -9.02 54.76
C THR A 352 65.25 -10.12 55.48
N LYS A 353 64.60 -10.83 56.42
CA LYS A 353 65.12 -12.07 57.02
C LYS A 353 65.33 -13.21 56.01
N LEU A 354 64.58 -13.23 54.90
CA LEU A 354 64.76 -14.21 53.81
C LEU A 354 65.73 -13.74 52.71
N LYS A 355 65.81 -12.42 52.45
CA LYS A 355 66.63 -11.79 51.40
C LYS A 355 68.11 -11.68 51.79
N GLU A 356 68.46 -11.81 53.07
CA GLU A 356 69.84 -12.09 53.51
C GLU A 356 70.38 -13.42 52.94
N LYS A 357 69.50 -14.33 52.50
CA LYS A 357 69.88 -15.68 52.05
C LYS A 357 69.84 -15.91 50.54
N VAL A 358 69.19 -15.07 49.74
CA VAL A 358 69.14 -15.26 48.28
C VAL A 358 68.89 -13.91 47.60
N GLU A 359 69.93 -13.29 47.06
CA GLU A 359 69.78 -12.25 46.04
C GLU A 359 69.93 -12.87 44.66
N SER A 360 68.90 -12.72 43.83
CA SER A 360 69.10 -12.68 42.38
C SER A 360 68.30 -11.52 41.82
N ASN A 361 69.02 -10.68 41.09
CA ASN A 361 68.60 -9.42 40.52
C ASN A 361 67.95 -9.72 39.16
N ILE A 362 66.71 -9.26 38.92
CA ILE A 362 66.09 -9.40 37.59
C ILE A 362 65.77 -8.01 37.03
N SER A 363 66.45 -7.69 35.94
CA SER A 363 66.28 -6.51 35.10
C SER A 363 64.94 -6.54 34.34
N ARG A 364 64.30 -5.38 34.18
CA ARG A 364 63.03 -5.22 33.44
C ARG A 364 63.29 -5.13 31.94
N ASP A 365 62.74 -6.08 31.19
CA ASP A 365 62.80 -6.18 29.73
C ASP A 365 61.68 -5.33 29.06
N PRO A 366 62.03 -4.28 28.28
CA PRO A 366 61.08 -3.42 27.55
C PRO A 366 60.34 -4.12 26.40
N SER A 367 60.75 -5.31 25.97
CA SER A 367 60.11 -6.06 24.88
C SER A 367 58.71 -6.59 25.21
N ARG A 368 58.26 -6.43 26.46
CA ARG A 368 56.97 -6.94 26.94
C ARG A 368 55.75 -6.20 26.37
N LEU A 369 55.91 -4.99 25.84
CA LEU A 369 54.81 -4.18 25.28
C LEU A 369 54.24 -4.75 23.98
N TRP A 370 55.03 -5.51 23.23
CA TRP A 370 54.64 -6.12 21.95
C TRP A 370 54.25 -7.60 22.09
N LYS A 371 54.32 -8.14 23.31
CA LYS A 371 54.00 -9.54 23.60
C LYS A 371 52.54 -9.64 24.08
N PRO A 372 51.74 -10.57 23.54
CA PRO A 372 50.36 -10.73 23.97
C PRO A 372 50.26 -10.94 25.49
N THR A 373 49.28 -10.29 26.13
CA THR A 373 49.09 -10.37 27.57
C THR A 373 48.72 -11.78 28.02
N LYS A 374 49.00 -12.15 29.27
CA LYS A 374 48.61 -13.47 29.81
C LYS A 374 47.11 -13.74 29.67
N GLY A 375 46.27 -12.71 29.74
CA GLY A 375 44.82 -12.83 29.50
C GLY A 375 44.46 -13.06 28.03
N TRP A 376 45.25 -12.57 27.08
CA TRP A 376 45.15 -13.00 25.68
C TRP A 376 45.56 -14.46 25.53
N GLY A 377 46.71 -14.84 26.12
CA GLY A 377 47.23 -16.21 26.11
C GLY A 377 46.30 -17.25 26.76
N GLU A 378 45.52 -16.87 27.77
CA GLU A 378 44.49 -17.74 28.37
C GLU A 378 43.23 -17.86 27.50
N ARG A 379 42.82 -16.80 26.81
CA ARG A 379 41.69 -16.84 25.86
C ARG A 379 42.02 -17.64 24.60
N THR A 380 43.30 -17.68 24.20
CA THR A 380 43.79 -18.43 23.04
C THR A 380 44.36 -19.82 23.39
N LYS A 381 44.31 -20.23 24.67
CA LYS A 381 44.97 -21.45 25.18
C LYS A 381 44.38 -22.76 24.65
N HIS A 382 43.14 -22.72 24.17
CA HIS A 382 42.42 -23.86 23.56
C HIS A 382 42.30 -23.74 22.05
N ILE A 383 43.25 -23.06 21.41
CA ILE A 383 43.43 -23.16 19.98
C ILE A 383 44.09 -24.53 19.69
N GLY A 384 43.32 -25.44 19.09
CA GLY A 384 43.87 -26.69 18.57
C GLY A 384 44.93 -26.42 17.47
N PRO A 385 45.61 -27.46 16.96
CA PRO A 385 46.68 -27.32 15.96
C PRO A 385 46.27 -26.61 14.66
N THR A 386 44.98 -26.31 14.48
CA THR A 386 44.36 -25.65 13.32
C THR A 386 43.95 -24.18 13.55
N GLY A 387 44.31 -23.52 14.66
CA GLY A 387 44.10 -22.06 14.77
C GLY A 387 42.69 -21.59 15.14
N SER A 388 41.71 -22.49 15.30
CA SER A 388 40.34 -22.12 15.66
C SER A 388 40.20 -21.88 17.17
N GLY A 389 40.01 -20.62 17.58
CA GLY A 389 39.57 -20.24 18.93
C GLY A 389 38.17 -20.77 19.27
N PRO A 390 37.60 -20.43 20.44
CA PRO A 390 36.25 -20.88 20.80
C PRO A 390 35.27 -20.53 19.67
N VAL A 391 34.69 -21.58 19.07
CA VAL A 391 33.68 -21.45 18.03
C VAL A 391 32.44 -20.86 18.69
N TYR A 392 32.30 -19.54 18.67
CA TYR A 392 30.98 -18.96 18.74
C TYR A 392 30.18 -19.60 17.60
N HIS A 393 29.17 -20.40 17.94
CA HIS A 393 28.24 -21.03 17.00
C HIS A 393 27.35 -19.94 16.36
N MET A 394 27.99 -19.01 15.64
CA MET A 394 27.36 -17.91 14.96
C MET A 394 27.35 -18.27 13.48
N PHE A 395 26.15 -18.55 12.99
CA PHE A 395 25.89 -19.00 11.63
C PHE A 395 25.88 -17.84 10.61
N HIS A 396 25.93 -16.59 11.08
CA HIS A 396 25.81 -15.37 10.24
C HIS A 396 27.02 -14.44 10.32
N ARG A 397 28.22 -14.96 10.63
CA ARG A 397 29.45 -14.14 10.76
C ARG A 397 29.77 -13.37 9.49
N LEU A 398 29.51 -13.96 8.31
CA LEU A 398 29.74 -13.33 7.03
C LEU A 398 28.94 -12.03 6.85
N THR A 399 27.70 -11.96 7.34
CA THR A 399 26.91 -10.72 7.32
C THR A 399 27.46 -9.65 8.26
N ILE A 400 28.03 -10.03 9.41
CA ILE A 400 28.71 -9.09 10.30
C ILE A 400 29.97 -8.52 9.62
N VAL A 401 30.73 -9.39 8.93
CA VAL A 401 31.87 -8.96 8.12
C VAL A 401 31.44 -8.02 7.00
N PHE A 402 30.30 -8.30 6.34
CA PHE A 402 29.73 -7.38 5.36
C PHE A 402 29.41 -6.00 5.96
N PHE A 403 28.75 -5.93 7.12
CA PHE A 403 28.48 -4.63 7.76
C PHE A 403 29.75 -3.87 8.12
N ALA A 404 30.79 -4.56 8.60
CA ALA A 404 32.07 -3.94 8.90
C ALA A 404 32.79 -3.46 7.62
N LEU A 405 32.89 -4.30 6.59
CA LEU A 405 33.60 -3.98 5.36
C LEU A 405 32.88 -2.91 4.54
N SER A 406 31.57 -3.06 4.33
CA SER A 406 30.77 -2.04 3.63
C SER A 406 30.72 -0.73 4.41
N GLY A 407 30.68 -0.79 5.75
CA GLY A 407 30.79 0.41 6.59
C GLY A 407 32.14 1.12 6.44
N LEU A 408 33.25 0.37 6.42
CA LEU A 408 34.59 0.93 6.16
C LEU A 408 34.71 1.49 4.75
N ASP A 409 34.11 0.84 3.76
CA ASP A 409 34.06 1.31 2.37
C ASP A 409 33.31 2.64 2.23
N VAL A 410 32.14 2.76 2.85
CA VAL A 410 31.37 4.03 2.91
C VAL A 410 32.16 5.15 3.60
N LEU A 411 33.05 4.80 4.53
CA LEU A 411 33.94 5.74 5.22
C LEU A 411 35.30 5.93 4.53
N ASP A 412 35.51 5.33 3.35
CA ASP A 412 36.76 5.35 2.59
C ASP A 412 37.99 4.91 3.43
N ALA A 413 37.81 3.83 4.20
CA ALA A 413 38.78 3.33 5.20
C ALA A 413 39.07 1.83 5.05
N LEU A 414 38.97 1.28 3.84
CA LEU A 414 39.26 -0.14 3.56
C LEU A 414 40.76 -0.49 3.61
N ASP A 415 41.65 0.49 3.71
CA ASP A 415 43.10 0.31 3.84
C ASP A 415 43.49 -0.27 5.21
N VAL A 416 42.64 -0.13 6.23
CA VAL A 416 42.92 -0.62 7.59
C VAL A 416 42.81 -2.14 7.75
N VAL A 417 42.27 -2.84 6.74
CA VAL A 417 42.05 -4.29 6.78
C VAL A 417 42.99 -5.05 5.84
N ASP A 418 43.36 -6.27 6.25
CA ASP A 418 44.12 -7.20 5.41
C ASP A 418 43.22 -7.84 4.36
N LYS A 419 43.06 -7.17 3.21
CA LYS A 419 42.17 -7.60 2.12
C LYS A 419 42.49 -9.03 1.63
N PRO A 420 43.75 -9.41 1.31
CA PRO A 420 44.08 -10.76 0.87
C PRO A 420 43.62 -11.86 1.84
N SER A 421 43.89 -11.71 3.13
CA SER A 421 43.50 -12.71 4.12
C SER A 421 41.98 -12.83 4.25
N LEU A 422 41.25 -11.71 4.16
CA LEU A 422 39.79 -11.71 4.18
C LEU A 422 39.19 -12.36 2.95
N ILE A 423 39.75 -12.10 1.77
CA ILE A 423 39.33 -12.75 0.51
C ILE A 423 39.51 -14.28 0.63
N GLU A 424 40.66 -14.75 1.11
CA GLU A 424 40.87 -16.19 1.34
C GLU A 424 39.87 -16.76 2.36
N TRP A 425 39.57 -16.03 3.42
CA TRP A 425 38.58 -16.44 4.41
C TRP A 425 37.17 -16.52 3.81
N ILE A 426 36.74 -15.56 2.99
CA ILE A 426 35.43 -15.59 2.34
C ILE A 426 35.35 -16.77 1.37
N TYR A 427 36.41 -17.01 0.57
CA TYR A 427 36.47 -18.17 -0.30
C TYR A 427 36.50 -19.50 0.45
N SER A 428 36.95 -19.51 1.71
CA SER A 428 36.83 -20.70 2.55
C SER A 428 35.40 -21.09 2.89
N LEU A 429 34.46 -20.15 2.74
CA LEU A 429 33.05 -20.35 3.05
C LEU A 429 32.24 -20.78 1.83
N GLN A 430 32.79 -20.75 0.61
CA GLN A 430 32.07 -21.20 -0.58
C GLN A 430 31.80 -22.72 -0.49
N VAL A 431 30.54 -23.10 -0.71
CA VAL A 431 30.11 -24.49 -0.89
C VAL A 431 30.24 -24.79 -2.37
N LEU A 432 31.32 -25.49 -2.71
CA LEU A 432 31.62 -25.91 -4.07
C LEU A 432 30.89 -27.22 -4.42
N PRO A 433 30.64 -27.47 -5.72
CA PRO A 433 30.16 -28.77 -6.16
C PRO A 433 31.18 -29.87 -5.85
N THR A 434 30.69 -31.05 -5.49
CA THR A 434 31.47 -32.29 -5.36
C THR A 434 31.92 -32.76 -6.75
N GLU A 435 32.85 -33.72 -6.80
CA GLU A 435 33.37 -34.26 -8.08
C GLU A 435 32.27 -34.85 -8.98
N ASP A 436 31.20 -35.38 -8.38
CA ASP A 436 30.02 -35.94 -9.06
C ASP A 436 28.89 -34.92 -9.26
N GLU A 437 29.09 -33.66 -8.85
CA GLU A 437 28.14 -32.55 -8.94
C GLU A 437 26.76 -32.83 -8.30
N SER A 438 26.67 -33.82 -7.40
CA SER A 438 25.40 -34.25 -6.80
C SER A 438 24.80 -33.23 -5.81
N ASN A 439 25.60 -32.26 -5.35
CA ASN A 439 25.21 -31.21 -4.40
C ASN A 439 25.00 -29.82 -5.04
N LEU A 440 24.85 -29.70 -6.36
CA LEU A 440 24.66 -28.40 -7.03
C LEU A 440 23.54 -27.56 -6.41
N TRP A 441 22.43 -28.18 -6.03
CA TRP A 441 21.28 -27.55 -5.38
C TRP A 441 21.57 -27.00 -3.97
N ARG A 442 22.74 -27.28 -3.39
CA ARG A 442 23.20 -26.78 -2.08
C ARG A 442 24.34 -25.78 -2.16
N CYS A 443 24.82 -25.46 -3.36
CA CYS A 443 25.98 -24.59 -3.53
C CYS A 443 25.65 -23.12 -3.21
N GLY A 444 26.68 -22.34 -2.89
CA GLY A 444 26.55 -20.95 -2.41
C GLY A 444 27.64 -20.63 -1.39
N PHE A 445 27.35 -19.79 -0.39
CA PHE A 445 28.28 -19.51 0.71
C PHE A 445 27.68 -19.89 2.07
N ARG A 446 28.54 -20.41 2.95
CA ARG A 446 28.25 -20.59 4.38
C ARG A 446 28.40 -19.24 5.08
N GLY A 447 27.71 -19.06 6.20
CA GLY A 447 27.92 -17.85 7.02
C GLY A 447 29.08 -17.96 8.01
N SER A 448 29.60 -19.16 8.27
CA SER A 448 30.82 -19.42 9.03
C SER A 448 31.28 -20.88 8.87
N SER A 449 32.46 -21.23 9.40
CA SER A 449 33.02 -22.58 9.40
C SER A 449 32.47 -23.48 10.54
N HIS A 450 31.29 -23.18 11.08
CA HIS A 450 30.72 -23.86 12.25
C HIS A 450 30.46 -25.36 12.04
N ILE A 451 30.26 -25.77 10.79
CA ILE A 451 29.97 -27.16 10.41
C ILE A 451 31.21 -28.07 10.47
N GLY A 452 32.41 -27.49 10.61
CA GLY A 452 33.65 -28.25 10.78
C GLY A 452 34.22 -28.84 9.48
N VAL A 453 33.75 -28.39 8.32
CA VAL A 453 34.36 -28.72 7.02
C VAL A 453 35.80 -28.16 6.99
N PRO A 454 36.78 -28.92 6.47
CA PRO A 454 38.17 -28.45 6.39
C PRO A 454 38.31 -27.12 5.66
N TYR A 455 39.22 -26.27 6.13
CA TYR A 455 39.49 -24.98 5.51
C TYR A 455 40.03 -25.17 4.07
N ASN A 456 39.26 -24.73 3.07
CA ASN A 456 39.63 -24.79 1.66
C ASN A 456 39.26 -23.47 0.96
N THR A 457 40.23 -22.73 0.44
CA THR A 457 40.02 -21.41 -0.20
C THR A 457 39.51 -21.49 -1.64
N SER A 458 38.49 -22.32 -1.84
CA SER A 458 37.88 -22.58 -3.15
C SER A 458 38.84 -23.16 -4.20
N LYS A 459 39.71 -24.07 -3.77
CA LYS A 459 40.65 -24.80 -4.64
C LYS A 459 40.21 -26.26 -4.75
N GLY A 460 40.05 -26.75 -5.98
CA GLY A 460 39.59 -28.12 -6.24
C GLY A 460 38.10 -28.33 -5.92
N PRO A 461 37.63 -29.59 -5.92
CA PRO A 461 36.23 -29.93 -5.69
C PRO A 461 35.81 -29.75 -4.23
N GLY A 462 34.51 -29.61 -4.01
CA GLY A 462 33.91 -29.56 -2.68
C GLY A 462 34.04 -30.90 -1.93
N THR A 463 34.17 -30.85 -0.61
CA THR A 463 34.16 -32.05 0.24
C THR A 463 32.71 -32.44 0.54
N PRO A 464 32.28 -33.69 0.26
CA PRO A 464 30.93 -34.14 0.58
C PRO A 464 30.67 -34.06 2.09
N HIS A 465 29.58 -33.41 2.48
CA HIS A 465 29.13 -33.37 3.87
C HIS A 465 27.59 -33.40 3.94
N PRO A 466 26.97 -34.26 4.79
CA PRO A 466 25.52 -34.50 4.76
C PRO A 466 24.65 -33.26 5.01
N TYR A 467 25.14 -32.29 5.77
CA TYR A 467 24.38 -31.09 6.18
C TYR A 467 25.00 -29.79 5.70
N ASP A 468 25.95 -29.85 4.79
CA ASP A 468 26.65 -28.67 4.32
C ASP A 468 25.96 -28.07 3.09
N SER A 469 25.50 -26.83 3.25
CA SER A 469 24.76 -26.08 2.24
C SER A 469 25.04 -24.58 2.37
N GLY A 470 24.84 -23.88 1.25
CA GLY A 470 24.85 -22.44 1.20
C GLY A 470 23.59 -21.84 1.82
N HIS A 471 23.70 -20.60 2.28
CA HIS A 471 22.58 -19.81 2.77
C HIS A 471 22.46 -18.56 1.90
N VAL A 472 21.26 -18.23 1.39
CA VAL A 472 21.07 -17.17 0.38
C VAL A 472 21.61 -15.81 0.82
N ALA A 473 21.33 -15.38 2.05
CA ALA A 473 21.87 -14.12 2.59
C ALA A 473 23.41 -14.15 2.75
N MET A 474 24.01 -15.33 2.96
CA MET A 474 25.46 -15.51 3.05
C MET A 474 26.09 -15.53 1.66
N THR A 475 25.42 -16.11 0.66
CA THR A 475 25.83 -16.00 -0.75
C THR A 475 25.79 -14.54 -1.21
N TYR A 476 24.72 -13.82 -0.92
CA TYR A 476 24.63 -12.37 -1.17
C TYR A 476 25.79 -11.62 -0.51
N THR A 477 25.91 -11.70 0.82
CA THR A 477 26.92 -10.92 1.56
C THR A 477 28.35 -11.36 1.24
N GLY A 478 28.59 -12.63 0.93
CA GLY A 478 29.89 -13.15 0.50
C GLY A 478 30.34 -12.54 -0.83
N LEU A 479 29.48 -12.55 -1.84
CA LEU A 479 29.75 -11.93 -3.14
C LEU A 479 29.97 -10.42 -2.99
N ALA A 480 29.12 -9.74 -2.22
CA ALA A 480 29.27 -8.31 -1.96
C ALA A 480 30.60 -7.98 -1.27
N CYS A 481 31.00 -8.77 -0.26
CA CYS A 481 32.30 -8.59 0.39
C CYS A 481 33.48 -8.78 -0.56
N LEU A 482 33.43 -9.79 -1.44
CA LEU A 482 34.48 -10.02 -2.43
C LEU A 482 34.63 -8.80 -3.37
N ILE A 483 33.51 -8.26 -3.87
CA ILE A 483 33.50 -7.05 -4.71
C ILE A 483 34.07 -5.84 -3.95
N ILE A 484 33.62 -5.58 -2.72
CA ILE A 484 34.11 -4.48 -1.88
C ILE A 484 35.63 -4.58 -1.65
N LEU A 485 36.15 -5.80 -1.47
CA LEU A 485 37.59 -6.03 -1.29
C LEU A 485 38.40 -5.92 -2.59
N GLY A 486 37.75 -5.77 -3.74
CA GLY A 486 38.37 -5.65 -5.05
C GLY A 486 38.73 -6.98 -5.71
N ASP A 487 38.13 -8.09 -5.28
CA ASP A 487 38.24 -9.38 -5.95
C ASP A 487 37.39 -9.40 -7.24
N ASP A 488 37.83 -10.17 -8.24
CA ASP A 488 37.21 -10.24 -9.57
C ASP A 488 36.15 -11.36 -9.72
N LEU A 489 35.86 -12.07 -8.63
CA LEU A 489 34.95 -13.21 -8.55
C LEU A 489 35.37 -14.42 -9.41
N SER A 490 36.60 -14.48 -9.93
CA SER A 490 37.07 -15.56 -10.80
C SER A 490 37.03 -16.95 -10.17
N ARG A 491 37.14 -17.03 -8.84
CA ARG A 491 37.06 -18.29 -8.07
C ARG A 491 35.64 -18.62 -7.59
N VAL A 492 34.66 -17.77 -7.88
CA VAL A 492 33.25 -18.09 -7.61
C VAL A 492 32.77 -19.06 -8.67
N ASN A 493 32.26 -20.22 -8.25
CA ASN A 493 31.55 -21.09 -9.15
C ASN A 493 30.14 -20.52 -9.39
N LYS A 494 30.03 -19.64 -10.39
CA LYS A 494 28.81 -18.89 -10.71
C LYS A 494 27.64 -19.83 -10.99
N GLU A 495 27.85 -20.82 -11.86
CA GLU A 495 26.84 -21.83 -12.22
C GLU A 495 26.31 -22.57 -10.99
N ALA A 496 27.20 -23.00 -10.09
CA ALA A 496 26.79 -23.69 -8.87
C ALA A 496 26.02 -22.76 -7.92
N CYS A 497 26.43 -21.49 -7.77
CA CYS A 497 25.68 -20.51 -6.97
C CYS A 497 24.27 -20.27 -7.54
N LEU A 498 24.14 -20.17 -8.86
CA LEU A 498 22.85 -19.98 -9.53
C LEU A 498 21.97 -21.23 -9.47
N ALA A 499 22.55 -22.42 -9.56
CA ALA A 499 21.83 -23.69 -9.37
C ALA A 499 21.31 -23.83 -7.94
N GLY A 500 22.13 -23.49 -6.94
CA GLY A 500 21.72 -23.42 -5.54
C GLY A 500 20.62 -22.38 -5.32
N LEU A 501 20.75 -21.19 -5.91
CA LEU A 501 19.73 -20.14 -5.82
C LEU A 501 18.39 -20.57 -6.40
N LYS A 502 18.41 -21.21 -7.57
CA LYS A 502 17.21 -21.70 -8.25
C LYS A 502 16.48 -22.78 -7.45
N ALA A 503 17.22 -23.62 -6.71
CA ALA A 503 16.65 -24.63 -5.84
C ALA A 503 15.91 -24.04 -4.61
N LEU A 504 16.19 -22.78 -4.26
CA LEU A 504 15.56 -22.12 -3.11
C LEU A 504 14.22 -21.44 -3.46
N GLN A 505 13.92 -21.24 -4.74
CA GLN A 505 12.70 -20.56 -5.14
C GLN A 505 11.47 -21.47 -5.01
N LEU A 506 10.40 -20.94 -4.42
CA LEU A 506 9.13 -21.62 -4.22
C LEU A 506 8.15 -21.36 -5.37
N GLU A 507 7.06 -22.14 -5.38
CA GLU A 507 6.01 -22.00 -6.40
C GLU A 507 5.36 -20.62 -6.40
N ASP A 508 5.24 -19.99 -5.22
CA ASP A 508 4.71 -18.65 -5.07
C ASP A 508 5.70 -17.55 -5.48
N GLY A 509 6.93 -17.88 -5.86
CA GLY A 509 7.96 -16.93 -6.29
C GLY A 509 8.86 -16.37 -5.18
N SER A 510 8.54 -16.63 -3.91
CA SER A 510 9.44 -16.34 -2.79
C SER A 510 10.59 -17.35 -2.70
N PHE A 511 11.51 -17.15 -1.76
CA PHE A 511 12.70 -17.99 -1.59
C PHE A 511 12.83 -18.49 -0.16
N TYR A 512 13.31 -19.72 0.00
CA TYR A 512 13.92 -20.16 1.25
C TYR A 512 15.34 -19.60 1.43
N ALA A 513 15.83 -19.63 2.66
CA ALA A 513 17.17 -19.26 3.03
C ALA A 513 18.20 -20.37 2.73
N VAL A 514 17.81 -21.61 2.97
CA VAL A 514 18.64 -22.82 2.85
C VAL A 514 17.81 -23.94 2.21
N PRO A 515 18.45 -24.86 1.48
CA PRO A 515 17.72 -25.85 0.69
C PRO A 515 17.10 -26.98 1.53
N GLU A 516 17.51 -27.11 2.80
CA GLU A 516 16.87 -28.01 3.78
C GLU A 516 15.47 -27.52 4.20
N GLY A 517 15.12 -26.26 3.89
CA GLY A 517 13.88 -25.61 4.28
C GLY A 517 14.06 -24.58 5.39
N SER A 518 13.35 -23.45 5.28
CA SER A 518 13.32 -22.37 6.26
C SER A 518 12.00 -21.61 6.18
N GLU A 519 11.88 -20.45 6.80
CA GLU A 519 10.86 -19.47 6.41
C GLU A 519 11.12 -18.90 5.01
N ASN A 520 10.08 -18.37 4.36
CA ASN A 520 10.14 -17.70 3.07
C ASN A 520 9.47 -16.33 3.13
N ASP A 521 10.18 -15.28 2.71
CA ASP A 521 9.66 -13.91 2.66
C ASP A 521 10.50 -12.99 1.76
N MET A 522 10.10 -11.73 1.73
CA MET A 522 10.70 -10.67 0.90
C MET A 522 12.21 -10.48 1.11
N ARG A 523 12.77 -10.84 2.28
CA ARG A 523 14.22 -10.72 2.54
C ARG A 523 15.03 -11.57 1.58
N PHE A 524 14.57 -12.80 1.32
CA PHE A 524 15.28 -13.75 0.49
C PHE A 524 15.07 -13.49 -1.01
N VAL A 525 13.93 -12.88 -1.38
CA VAL A 525 13.73 -12.33 -2.73
C VAL A 525 14.77 -11.26 -3.06
N TYR A 526 15.02 -10.33 -2.12
CA TYR A 526 16.07 -9.32 -2.28
C TYR A 526 17.49 -9.92 -2.33
N CYS A 527 17.78 -10.91 -1.48
CA CYS A 527 19.07 -11.60 -1.54
C CYS A 527 19.28 -12.27 -2.90
N ALA A 528 18.26 -12.95 -3.43
CA ALA A 528 18.29 -13.58 -4.75
C ALA A 528 18.56 -12.56 -5.85
N ALA A 529 17.88 -11.41 -5.83
CA ALA A 529 18.05 -10.36 -6.81
C ALA A 529 19.46 -9.77 -6.78
N CYS A 530 20.03 -9.55 -5.60
CA CYS A 530 21.40 -9.07 -5.46
C CYS A 530 22.42 -10.08 -6.01
N ILE A 531 22.22 -11.37 -5.75
CA ILE A 531 23.10 -12.43 -6.28
C ILE A 531 23.06 -12.43 -7.80
N CYS A 532 21.86 -12.47 -8.41
CA CYS A 532 21.71 -12.42 -9.87
C CYS A 532 22.35 -11.17 -10.47
N TYR A 533 22.12 -10.00 -9.85
CA TYR A 533 22.69 -8.74 -10.31
C TYR A 533 24.22 -8.70 -10.24
N MET A 534 24.82 -9.14 -9.12
CA MET A 534 26.28 -9.14 -8.95
C MET A 534 26.98 -10.18 -9.84
N LEU A 535 26.31 -11.29 -10.14
CA LEU A 535 26.83 -12.31 -11.06
C LEU A 535 26.56 -11.99 -12.53
N ASP A 536 25.76 -10.95 -12.80
CA ASP A 536 25.27 -10.57 -14.13
C ASP A 536 24.54 -11.71 -14.85
N ASP A 537 23.76 -12.50 -14.09
CA ASP A 537 22.94 -13.59 -14.62
C ASP A 537 21.67 -13.82 -13.79
N TRP A 538 20.52 -13.69 -14.45
CA TRP A 538 19.17 -13.87 -13.87
C TRP A 538 18.62 -15.29 -14.02
N SER A 539 19.40 -16.24 -14.57
CA SER A 539 19.01 -17.65 -14.72
C SER A 539 18.78 -18.38 -13.39
N GLY A 540 19.31 -17.82 -12.29
CA GLY A 540 19.14 -18.29 -10.92
C GLY A 540 17.75 -18.07 -10.32
N MET A 541 16.84 -17.37 -11.01
CA MET A 541 15.45 -17.21 -10.57
C MET A 541 14.43 -17.12 -11.71
N ASP A 542 13.21 -17.59 -11.44
CA ASP A 542 12.02 -17.21 -12.19
C ASP A 542 11.61 -15.77 -11.78
N CYS A 543 12.04 -14.81 -12.59
CA CYS A 543 11.78 -13.39 -12.35
C CYS A 543 10.27 -13.05 -12.37
N THR A 544 9.49 -13.72 -13.22
CA THR A 544 8.05 -13.48 -13.34
C THR A 544 7.35 -13.83 -12.02
N LYS A 545 7.65 -15.00 -11.46
CA LYS A 545 7.08 -15.41 -10.17
C LYS A 545 7.52 -14.51 -9.02
N ALA A 546 8.79 -14.10 -9.01
CA ALA A 546 9.29 -13.17 -7.99
C ALA A 546 8.56 -11.81 -8.05
N ILE A 547 8.32 -11.28 -9.25
CA ILE A 547 7.53 -10.06 -9.48
C ILE A 547 6.07 -10.27 -9.01
N ASP A 548 5.46 -11.42 -9.31
CA ASP A 548 4.10 -11.74 -8.85
C ASP A 548 4.00 -11.87 -7.32
N TYR A 549 5.05 -12.37 -6.65
CA TYR A 549 5.14 -12.38 -5.19
C TYR A 549 5.21 -10.97 -4.62
N ILE A 550 6.04 -10.09 -5.21
CA ILE A 550 6.12 -8.68 -4.84
C ILE A 550 4.77 -7.99 -5.01
N ARG A 551 4.09 -8.21 -6.15
CA ARG A 551 2.77 -7.64 -6.44
C ARG A 551 1.74 -7.97 -5.36
N ARG A 552 1.65 -9.26 -5.02
CA ARG A 552 0.69 -9.77 -4.03
C ARG A 552 1.01 -9.31 -2.60
N SER A 553 2.24 -8.89 -2.34
CA SER A 553 2.69 -8.44 -1.02
C SER A 553 2.38 -6.96 -0.73
N MET A 554 1.88 -6.21 -1.72
CA MET A 554 1.37 -4.86 -1.47
C MET A 554 0.11 -4.92 -0.60
N SER A 555 0.15 -4.23 0.54
CA SER A 555 -0.94 -4.21 1.52
C SER A 555 -1.98 -3.12 1.20
N TYR A 556 -3.10 -3.12 1.92
CA TYR A 556 -4.19 -2.15 1.74
C TYR A 556 -3.78 -0.71 2.04
N ASP A 557 -2.76 -0.52 2.87
CA ASP A 557 -2.20 0.79 3.20
C ASP A 557 -1.12 1.27 2.22
N ASN A 558 -0.85 0.47 1.17
CA ASN A 558 0.06 0.71 0.07
C ASN A 558 1.55 0.61 0.40
N GLY A 559 1.92 0.17 1.61
CA GLY A 559 3.26 -0.36 1.84
C GLY A 559 3.33 -1.84 1.43
N ILE A 560 4.53 -2.42 1.41
CA ILE A 560 4.73 -3.82 1.03
C ILE A 560 5.09 -4.64 2.27
N GLY A 561 4.33 -5.71 2.51
CA GLY A 561 4.53 -6.65 3.61
C GLY A 561 5.58 -7.72 3.30
N GLN A 562 5.89 -8.56 4.28
CA GLN A 562 6.82 -9.69 4.10
C GLN A 562 6.31 -10.73 3.10
N GLY A 563 5.00 -10.78 2.91
CA GLY A 563 4.25 -11.65 2.00
C GLY A 563 2.81 -11.19 1.90
N ALA A 564 2.01 -11.84 1.05
CA ALA A 564 0.62 -11.47 0.80
C ALA A 564 -0.23 -11.48 2.08
N GLY A 565 -1.01 -10.41 2.30
CA GLY A 565 -1.89 -10.26 3.46
C GLY A 565 -1.21 -9.87 4.78
N LEU A 566 0.12 -9.75 4.81
CA LEU A 566 0.84 -9.33 6.01
C LEU A 566 0.91 -7.79 6.14
N GLU A 567 1.18 -7.32 7.35
CA GLU A 567 1.37 -5.90 7.64
C GLU A 567 2.55 -5.35 6.81
N SER A 568 2.34 -4.20 6.18
CA SER A 568 3.38 -3.52 5.42
C SER A 568 4.52 -3.06 6.34
N HIS A 569 5.76 -3.13 5.85
CA HIS A 569 6.94 -2.86 6.67
C HIS A 569 8.06 -2.21 5.86
N GLY A 570 8.81 -1.30 6.46
CA GLY A 570 9.86 -0.52 5.78
C GLY A 570 10.95 -1.41 5.19
N GLY A 571 11.35 -2.45 5.92
CA GLY A 571 12.30 -3.45 5.45
C GLY A 571 11.81 -4.25 4.24
N SER A 572 10.59 -4.80 4.25
CA SER A 572 10.06 -5.54 3.10
C SER A 572 9.75 -4.63 1.91
N THR A 573 9.34 -3.38 2.17
CA THR A 573 9.16 -2.37 1.12
C THR A 573 10.47 -2.05 0.43
N PHE A 574 11.56 -1.86 1.18
CA PHE A 574 12.90 -1.76 0.59
C PHE A 574 13.25 -3.00 -0.23
N CYS A 575 13.13 -4.20 0.35
CA CYS A 575 13.49 -5.43 -0.34
C CYS A 575 12.75 -5.57 -1.68
N ALA A 576 11.45 -5.26 -1.71
CA ALA A 576 10.65 -5.31 -2.92
C ALA A 576 11.03 -4.25 -3.96
N ILE A 577 11.10 -2.97 -3.55
CA ILE A 577 11.42 -1.86 -4.47
C ILE A 577 12.84 -1.98 -5.00
N ALA A 578 13.81 -2.29 -4.15
CA ALA A 578 15.19 -2.52 -4.56
C ALA A 578 15.32 -3.72 -5.51
N THR A 579 14.59 -4.81 -5.26
CA THR A 579 14.55 -5.96 -6.19
C THR A 579 14.06 -5.54 -7.58
N LEU A 580 12.94 -4.81 -7.65
CA LEU A 580 12.41 -4.34 -8.93
C LEU A 580 13.35 -3.34 -9.63
N CYS A 581 14.07 -2.52 -8.88
CA CYS A 581 15.09 -1.62 -9.42
C CYS A 581 16.28 -2.41 -9.99
N LEU A 582 16.79 -3.41 -9.28
CA LEU A 582 17.87 -4.29 -9.76
C LEU A 582 17.47 -5.03 -11.03
N MET A 583 16.20 -5.45 -11.13
CA MET A 583 15.63 -6.08 -12.34
C MET A 583 15.39 -5.08 -13.49
N GLY A 584 15.40 -3.77 -13.24
CA GLY A 584 14.96 -2.76 -14.22
C GLY A 584 13.47 -2.82 -14.55
N LYS A 585 12.63 -3.27 -13.60
CA LYS A 585 11.21 -3.59 -13.81
C LYS A 585 10.23 -2.76 -12.97
N LEU A 586 10.72 -1.77 -12.21
CA LEU A 586 9.89 -0.97 -11.30
C LEU A 586 8.69 -0.30 -12.01
N GLU A 587 8.96 0.46 -13.07
CA GLU A 587 7.96 1.21 -13.85
C GLU A 587 7.06 0.32 -14.72
N GLU A 588 7.54 -0.88 -15.08
CA GLU A 588 6.74 -1.90 -15.79
C GLU A 588 5.73 -2.54 -14.84
N MET A 589 6.13 -2.72 -13.58
CA MET A 589 5.38 -3.46 -12.59
C MET A 589 4.33 -2.59 -11.89
N PHE A 590 4.71 -1.41 -11.40
CA PHE A 590 3.80 -0.50 -10.70
C PHE A 590 3.44 0.68 -11.60
N SER A 591 2.13 0.94 -11.71
CA SER A 591 1.67 2.17 -12.34
C SER A 591 2.12 3.39 -11.54
N GLU A 592 2.23 4.55 -12.20
CA GLU A 592 2.57 5.81 -11.53
C GLU A 592 1.60 6.13 -10.37
N GLN A 593 0.33 5.72 -10.46
CA GLN A 593 -0.61 5.87 -9.35
C GLN A 593 -0.25 4.98 -8.15
N GLU A 594 0.16 3.73 -8.38
CA GLU A 594 0.61 2.82 -7.32
C GLU A 594 1.94 3.30 -6.71
N LEU A 595 2.90 3.72 -7.54
CA LEU A 595 4.16 4.33 -7.07
C LEU A 595 3.90 5.55 -6.19
N ASN A 596 2.97 6.42 -6.55
CA ASN A 596 2.60 7.56 -5.72
C ASN A 596 2.00 7.16 -4.36
N ARG A 597 1.28 6.04 -4.29
CA ARG A 597 0.76 5.51 -3.01
C ARG A 597 1.89 4.92 -2.16
N ILE A 598 2.85 4.22 -2.77
CA ILE A 598 4.03 3.68 -2.09
C ILE A 598 4.92 4.83 -1.58
N ARG A 599 5.18 5.85 -2.41
CA ARG A 599 5.88 7.09 -2.03
C ARG A 599 5.22 7.74 -0.82
N ARG A 600 3.89 7.88 -0.83
CA ARG A 600 3.12 8.41 0.30
C ARG A 600 3.30 7.56 1.56
N TRP A 601 3.23 6.24 1.45
CA TRP A 601 3.40 5.35 2.60
C TRP A 601 4.82 5.49 3.22
N CYS A 602 5.84 5.52 2.36
CA CYS A 602 7.24 5.64 2.75
C CYS A 602 7.57 6.99 3.40
N ILE A 603 7.10 8.11 2.83
CA ILE A 603 7.40 9.44 3.38
C ILE A 603 6.73 9.65 4.75
N LEU A 604 5.55 9.05 4.96
CA LEU A 604 4.85 9.06 6.26
C LEU A 604 5.56 8.25 7.35
N ARG A 605 6.64 7.53 7.02
CA ARG A 605 7.46 6.84 8.02
C ARG A 605 8.40 7.79 8.77
N GLN A 606 8.61 9.01 8.26
CA GLN A 606 9.44 9.99 8.94
C GLN A 606 8.68 10.61 10.13
N GLN A 607 9.31 10.62 11.30
CA GLN A 607 8.89 11.38 12.48
C GLN A 607 9.98 12.41 12.79
N ASN A 608 11.02 11.99 13.51
CA ASN A 608 12.31 12.67 13.60
C ASN A 608 13.37 11.87 12.85
N GLY A 609 13.54 10.59 13.18
CA GLY A 609 14.08 9.56 12.28
C GLY A 609 12.95 8.83 11.57
N PHE A 610 13.23 7.61 11.10
CA PHE A 610 12.24 6.76 10.43
C PHE A 610 11.81 5.58 11.32
N HIS A 611 10.54 5.19 11.23
CA HIS A 611 10.04 3.94 11.82
C HIS A 611 9.64 2.92 10.74
N GLY A 612 9.73 1.63 11.06
CA GLY A 612 9.41 0.58 10.10
C GLY A 612 7.93 0.42 9.77
N ARG A 613 7.04 0.86 10.66
CA ARG A 613 5.58 0.62 10.59
C ARG A 613 4.78 1.71 11.30
N PRO A 614 3.51 1.94 10.92
CA PRO A 614 2.68 2.94 11.58
C PRO A 614 2.59 2.70 13.08
N ASN A 615 2.62 3.78 13.88
CA ASN A 615 2.52 3.73 15.34
C ASN A 615 3.61 2.92 16.06
N LYS A 616 4.77 2.66 15.42
CA LYS A 616 5.96 2.11 16.08
C LYS A 616 7.00 3.20 16.38
N PRO A 617 7.88 3.00 17.37
CA PRO A 617 8.99 3.91 17.61
C PRO A 617 9.94 3.93 16.40
N VAL A 618 10.61 5.07 16.21
CA VAL A 618 11.71 5.23 15.25
C VAL A 618 12.88 4.31 15.60
N ASP A 619 13.69 3.97 14.61
CA ASP A 619 14.87 3.12 14.75
C ASP A 619 15.88 3.51 13.66
N THR A 620 17.15 3.72 14.06
CA THR A 620 18.23 4.23 13.20
C THR A 620 18.31 3.51 11.86
N CYS A 621 18.14 2.18 11.84
CA CYS A 621 18.30 1.40 10.61
C CYS A 621 17.26 1.74 9.53
N TYR A 622 16.08 2.27 9.89
CA TYR A 622 15.08 2.69 8.89
C TYR A 622 15.47 3.95 8.16
N SER A 623 16.44 4.72 8.65
CA SER A 623 17.01 5.82 7.89
C SER A 623 17.67 5.32 6.61
N PHE A 624 18.16 4.07 6.60
CA PHE A 624 18.56 3.38 5.37
C PHE A 624 17.38 2.66 4.73
N TRP A 625 16.67 1.76 5.41
CA TRP A 625 15.62 0.95 4.76
C TRP A 625 14.55 1.81 4.08
N VAL A 626 14.00 2.80 4.78
CA VAL A 626 12.99 3.68 4.20
C VAL A 626 13.65 4.79 3.37
N GLY A 627 14.75 5.37 3.84
CA GLY A 627 15.46 6.43 3.11
C GLY A 627 15.92 6.00 1.73
N ALA A 628 16.58 4.84 1.62
CA ALA A 628 16.98 4.26 0.33
C ALA A 628 15.78 3.89 -0.55
N THR A 629 14.66 3.46 0.04
CA THR A 629 13.42 3.26 -0.74
C THR A 629 12.92 4.58 -1.32
N LEU A 630 12.94 5.66 -0.55
CA LEU A 630 12.56 7.00 -1.02
C LEU A 630 13.53 7.53 -2.08
N GLU A 631 14.82 7.20 -1.97
CA GLU A 631 15.84 7.55 -2.96
C GLU A 631 15.58 6.82 -4.28
N LEU A 632 15.33 5.51 -4.24
CA LEU A 632 14.95 4.70 -5.41
C LEU A 632 13.65 5.18 -6.08
N LEU A 633 12.78 5.85 -5.32
CA LEU A 633 11.51 6.41 -5.80
C LEU A 633 11.59 7.90 -6.17
N ASP A 634 12.79 8.48 -6.16
CA ASP A 634 13.09 9.89 -6.46
C ASP A 634 12.24 10.89 -5.65
N VAL A 635 12.10 10.62 -4.35
CA VAL A 635 11.37 11.48 -3.41
C VAL A 635 12.07 11.71 -2.07
N PHE A 636 13.27 11.15 -1.87
CA PHE A 636 14.03 11.36 -0.63
C PHE A 636 14.36 12.84 -0.39
N GLN A 637 14.62 13.61 -1.44
CA GLN A 637 14.88 15.05 -1.42
C GLN A 637 13.76 15.89 -0.79
N TYR A 638 12.55 15.34 -0.63
CA TYR A 638 11.42 16.01 0.01
C TYR A 638 11.28 15.69 1.51
N THR A 639 12.21 14.92 2.09
CA THR A 639 12.23 14.60 3.52
C THR A 639 12.88 15.72 4.36
N ASP A 640 12.67 15.68 5.68
CA ASP A 640 13.32 16.60 6.63
C ASP A 640 14.73 16.07 7.00
N PHE A 641 15.76 16.54 6.29
CA PHE A 641 17.13 16.03 6.42
C PHE A 641 17.71 16.29 7.80
N GLU A 642 17.48 17.49 8.34
CA GLU A 642 18.03 17.91 9.63
C GLU A 642 17.48 17.08 10.77
N LYS A 643 16.16 16.83 10.80
CA LYS A 643 15.59 15.95 11.84
C LYS A 643 16.12 14.53 11.74
N ASN A 644 16.22 13.99 10.53
CA ASN A 644 16.73 12.63 10.33
C ASN A 644 18.18 12.53 10.79
N ARG A 645 19.03 13.45 10.34
CA ARG A 645 20.44 13.53 10.73
C ARG A 645 20.59 13.68 12.25
N ASN A 646 19.82 14.57 12.88
CA ASN A 646 19.88 14.78 14.32
C ASN A 646 19.47 13.53 15.10
N TYR A 647 18.44 12.80 14.64
CA TYR A 647 18.06 11.52 15.23
C TYR A 647 19.19 10.48 15.09
N ILE A 648 19.76 10.31 13.89
CA ILE A 648 20.89 9.39 13.68
C ILE A 648 22.07 9.74 14.59
N MET A 649 22.45 11.02 14.68
CA MET A 649 23.56 11.45 15.53
C MET A 649 23.25 11.25 17.03
N SER A 650 21.99 11.29 17.44
CA SER A 650 21.59 11.03 18.82
C SER A 650 21.73 9.56 19.25
N THR A 651 21.89 8.63 18.29
CA THR A 651 22.10 7.21 18.57
C THR A 651 23.57 6.79 18.46
N GLN A 652 24.47 7.75 18.22
CA GLN A 652 25.90 7.50 18.16
C GLN A 652 26.47 7.19 19.56
N ASP A 653 27.22 6.10 19.68
CA ASP A 653 28.03 5.87 20.89
C ASP A 653 29.34 6.66 20.78
N SER A 654 29.46 7.72 21.57
CA SER A 654 30.64 8.59 21.56
C SER A 654 31.90 7.97 22.18
N LEU A 655 31.77 6.86 22.91
CA LEU A 655 32.89 6.21 23.60
C LEU A 655 33.48 5.09 22.75
N VAL A 656 32.65 4.17 22.26
CA VAL A 656 33.11 2.99 21.50
C VAL A 656 32.97 3.14 19.99
N GLY A 657 32.23 4.16 19.53
CA GLY A 657 31.86 4.33 18.13
C GLY A 657 30.68 3.44 17.73
N GLY A 658 30.22 3.63 16.49
CA GLY A 658 29.01 2.95 15.99
C GLY A 658 27.71 3.64 16.40
N PHE A 659 26.60 3.05 15.99
CA PHE A 659 25.26 3.59 16.18
C PHE A 659 24.33 2.51 16.70
N ALA A 660 23.54 2.86 17.72
CA ALA A 660 22.49 2.01 18.23
C ALA A 660 21.16 2.26 17.50
N LYS A 661 20.14 1.45 17.81
CA LYS A 661 18.79 1.68 17.27
C LYS A 661 18.11 2.93 17.85
N TRP A 662 18.42 3.25 19.09
CA TRP A 662 17.82 4.33 19.91
C TRP A 662 18.93 5.06 20.67
N PRO A 663 18.68 6.32 21.09
CA PRO A 663 19.59 7.01 22.00
C PRO A 663 19.82 6.21 23.28
N ASP A 664 21.00 6.40 23.88
CA ASP A 664 21.40 5.76 25.14
C ASP A 664 21.27 4.22 25.15
N SER A 665 21.39 3.59 23.97
CA SER A 665 21.36 2.14 23.78
C SER A 665 22.70 1.62 23.27
N HIS A 666 22.95 0.33 23.44
CA HIS A 666 24.18 -0.29 22.94
C HIS A 666 24.16 -0.42 21.40
N PRO A 667 25.26 -0.04 20.72
CA PRO A 667 25.42 -0.20 19.28
C PRO A 667 25.50 -1.67 18.83
#